data_AF-A0A1V9ZMC6-F1
#
_entry.id   AF-A0A1V9ZMC6-F1
#
_cell.length_a   1.000
_cell.length_b   1.000
_cell.length_c   1.000
_cell.angle_alpha   90.00
_cell.angle_beta   90.00
_cell.angle_gamma   90.00
#
_symmetry.space_group_name_H-M   'P 1'
#
loop_
_entity.id
_entity.type
_entity.pdbx_description
1 polymer ?
#
loop_
_entity_poly.entity_id
_entity_poly.type
_entity_poly.pdbx_seq_one_letter_code
_entity_poly.pdbx_strand_id
1 'polypeptide(L)'
;MNGCRAWVWTPRDGGLCLLKSQASDAYPTSGVIAAVLAEEPPQLTGSCPVQEANTDYPGNDLVRTQRATIYLCCNDCEATDGCARFVYYGGDCILKSAGGTAIPYPGAIASSFIARGPSTEPKPVIEVQTYGSYPSPTTSFASIARATWLPLTESLKAGINLFANMTLPTNAEMQAKQTSPPPPRLEATIDTYYFPLVQSVGECAVFTSTSGYVFFTYVSSTLVCIVHDFTSTSTTTYALNPPEQPLVLGQSLPWDFQISQDAASASLAACQTSCAEVAWCAAVTFEAGLCTYFGPVSSDASAIAGWVHDPITWNEVAGTMQYVTMKQRDISLEGYVTFIATSADTIASCASAAAANDLHVFSFDDSELVCTLVEIPEKESTTLQLFNYPASPVVLAGNNVPTGALAVVVAATTSAGCQLKCIPSATGCFGSTFDTATNTCTLLIATFAASTTLGWVVPNTLAKTVANPSAVAIFVNAHQDDHELFMSAQLYDAFSSVDTKIVMIYTSAGDAGATNGWWQARELGTLASAQTFVKHFGLFTPVRYTSTVVVNGHVITKVTMGNAIHYFLRLPEAGMAMLPTQTTAPIDKPSEIYTDLAALTDVVISLIKSEASGISNTVVNTHQFIDTDHVLHAMTGRLVSNGIAEDAILRQCATQNYFWGYQHWLDDVNMINPPLNEQRHIWWALNLAVVQQYPDSSPWYDHCQVLGRQYLASSIEASGTC
;
A
#
# COMPACT_ATOMS: atom_id res chain seq x y z
N MET A 1 -6.87 -22.63 -26.35
CA MET A 1 -7.12 -21.57 -27.37
C MET A 1 -7.90 -20.47 -26.68
N ASN A 2 -7.21 -19.59 -25.93
CA ASN A 2 -7.87 -18.50 -25.21
C ASN A 2 -8.02 -17.29 -26.13
N GLY A 3 -9.20 -16.67 -26.13
CA GLY A 3 -9.48 -15.47 -26.91
C GLY A 3 -10.28 -15.65 -28.20
N CYS A 4 -10.74 -16.86 -28.56
CA CYS A 4 -11.72 -17.02 -29.65
C CYS A 4 -13.12 -16.69 -29.12
N ARG A 5 -13.81 -15.70 -29.70
CA ARG A 5 -15.18 -15.29 -29.34
C ARG A 5 -16.19 -15.56 -30.48
N ALA A 6 -15.71 -15.76 -31.70
CA ALA A 6 -16.52 -16.19 -32.83
C ALA A 6 -15.69 -17.05 -33.79
N TRP A 7 -16.33 -17.84 -34.64
CA TRP A 7 -15.65 -18.56 -35.72
C TRP A 7 -16.42 -18.45 -37.03
N VAL A 8 -15.69 -18.55 -38.14
CA VAL A 8 -16.25 -18.54 -39.51
C VAL A 8 -15.61 -19.67 -40.30
N TRP A 9 -16.40 -20.64 -40.71
CA TRP A 9 -15.99 -21.70 -41.63
C TRP A 9 -16.30 -21.29 -43.07
N THR A 10 -15.30 -21.39 -43.94
CA THR A 10 -15.42 -21.08 -45.37
C THR A 10 -15.07 -22.31 -46.21
N PRO A 11 -15.75 -22.54 -47.34
CA PRO A 11 -15.57 -23.75 -48.16
C PRO A 11 -14.33 -23.70 -49.07
N ARG A 12 -13.34 -22.83 -48.80
CA ARG A 12 -12.11 -22.70 -49.61
C ARG A 12 -11.11 -23.80 -49.24
N ASP A 13 -10.42 -24.36 -50.23
CA ASP A 13 -9.31 -25.34 -50.07
C ASP A 13 -9.63 -26.54 -49.15
N GLY A 14 -10.83 -27.10 -49.24
CA GLY A 14 -11.24 -28.26 -48.42
C GLY A 14 -11.83 -27.90 -47.05
N GLY A 15 -11.95 -26.61 -46.73
CA GLY A 15 -12.59 -26.09 -45.53
C GLY A 15 -11.59 -25.36 -44.62
N LEU A 16 -11.73 -24.05 -44.50
CA LEU A 16 -10.92 -23.20 -43.64
C LEU A 16 -11.77 -22.63 -42.51
N CYS A 17 -11.38 -22.88 -41.25
CA CYS A 17 -12.02 -22.32 -40.07
C CYS A 17 -11.22 -21.10 -39.55
N LEU A 18 -11.83 -19.93 -39.61
CA LEU A 18 -11.27 -18.66 -39.14
C LEU A 18 -11.79 -18.39 -37.72
N LEU A 19 -10.91 -18.49 -36.74
CA LEU A 19 -11.22 -18.12 -35.35
C LEU A 19 -11.03 -16.61 -35.18
N LYS A 20 -12.00 -15.95 -34.55
CA LYS A 20 -12.03 -14.49 -34.38
C LYS A 20 -12.05 -14.13 -32.90
N SER A 21 -11.31 -13.09 -32.55
CA SER A 21 -11.22 -12.62 -31.16
C SER A 21 -12.40 -11.76 -30.71
N GLN A 22 -13.21 -11.25 -31.65
CA GLN A 22 -14.47 -10.58 -31.41
C GLN A 22 -15.44 -10.82 -32.58
N ALA A 23 -16.74 -10.62 -32.34
CA ALA A 23 -17.75 -10.59 -33.40
C ALA A 23 -17.93 -9.15 -33.90
N SER A 24 -17.97 -8.97 -35.22
CA SER A 24 -18.30 -7.70 -35.89
C SER A 24 -19.61 -7.85 -36.68
N ASP A 25 -20.04 -6.80 -37.38
CA ASP A 25 -21.17 -6.86 -38.31
C ASP A 25 -21.05 -8.04 -39.28
N ALA A 26 -22.14 -8.80 -39.43
CA ALA A 26 -22.21 -9.98 -40.29
C ALA A 26 -22.98 -9.68 -41.58
N TYR A 27 -22.50 -10.20 -42.71
CA TYR A 27 -23.19 -10.13 -43.99
C TYR A 27 -23.31 -11.53 -44.62
N PRO A 28 -24.43 -11.82 -45.31
CA PRO A 28 -24.68 -13.14 -45.86
C PRO A 28 -23.72 -13.44 -47.02
N THR A 29 -23.06 -14.59 -46.95
CA THR A 29 -22.19 -15.12 -48.02
C THR A 29 -22.53 -16.59 -48.26
N SER A 30 -22.76 -16.96 -49.51
CA SER A 30 -23.16 -18.33 -49.87
C SER A 30 -22.09 -19.36 -49.50
N GLY A 31 -22.48 -20.42 -48.79
CA GLY A 31 -21.61 -21.54 -48.40
C GLY A 31 -20.74 -21.31 -47.17
N VAL A 32 -20.80 -20.15 -46.52
CA VAL A 32 -20.03 -19.81 -45.31
C VAL A 32 -20.90 -20.01 -44.07
N ILE A 33 -20.33 -20.59 -43.00
CA ILE A 33 -20.99 -20.81 -41.71
C ILE A 33 -20.26 -19.99 -40.65
N ALA A 34 -20.98 -19.29 -39.78
CA ALA A 34 -20.37 -18.53 -38.69
C ALA A 34 -21.15 -18.74 -37.38
N ALA A 35 -20.45 -18.67 -36.24
CA ALA A 35 -21.08 -18.67 -34.92
C ALA A 35 -20.31 -17.79 -33.93
N VAL A 36 -21.01 -17.29 -32.91
CA VAL A 36 -20.45 -16.55 -31.78
C VAL A 36 -20.58 -17.42 -30.53
N LEU A 37 -19.57 -17.43 -29.66
CA LEU A 37 -19.66 -18.13 -28.38
C LEU A 37 -20.52 -17.29 -27.42
N ALA A 38 -21.56 -17.90 -26.84
CA ALA A 38 -22.37 -17.25 -25.82
C ALA A 38 -21.58 -17.14 -24.50
N GLU A 39 -21.63 -15.97 -23.85
CA GLU A 39 -21.14 -15.81 -22.47
C GLU A 39 -22.00 -16.63 -21.50
N GLU A 40 -21.38 -17.21 -20.46
CA GLU A 40 -22.14 -17.89 -19.40
C GLU A 40 -22.95 -16.85 -18.60
N PRO A 41 -24.27 -17.05 -18.42
CA PRO A 41 -25.09 -16.12 -17.66
C PRO A 41 -24.75 -16.12 -16.16
N PRO A 42 -24.96 -14.99 -15.45
CA PRO A 42 -24.79 -14.92 -14.00
C PRO A 42 -25.66 -15.98 -13.30
N GLN A 43 -25.13 -16.51 -12.19
CA GLN A 43 -25.80 -17.53 -11.39
C GLN A 43 -27.12 -16.98 -10.82
N LEU A 44 -28.21 -17.71 -11.08
CA LEU A 44 -29.56 -17.39 -10.59
C LEU A 44 -29.62 -17.49 -9.05
N THR A 45 -30.34 -16.57 -8.40
CA THR A 45 -30.66 -16.66 -6.96
C THR A 45 -31.98 -17.39 -6.67
N GLY A 46 -32.83 -17.58 -7.69
CA GLY A 46 -34.01 -18.45 -7.74
C GLY A 46 -33.83 -19.67 -8.65
N SER A 47 -34.93 -20.34 -9.02
CA SER A 47 -34.88 -21.46 -9.97
C SER A 47 -36.11 -21.52 -10.88
N CYS A 48 -35.95 -22.10 -12.07
CA CYS A 48 -37.04 -22.36 -13.02
C CYS A 48 -37.16 -23.86 -13.34
N PRO A 49 -37.56 -24.70 -12.35
CA PRO A 49 -37.30 -26.14 -12.39
C PRO A 49 -38.25 -26.95 -13.29
N VAL A 50 -39.40 -26.39 -13.66
CA VAL A 50 -40.45 -27.11 -14.40
C VAL A 50 -40.57 -26.52 -15.81
N GLN A 51 -40.01 -27.20 -16.80
CA GLN A 51 -40.21 -26.86 -18.21
C GLN A 51 -41.38 -27.65 -18.79
N GLU A 52 -42.37 -26.93 -19.32
CA GLU A 52 -43.57 -27.47 -19.94
C GLU A 52 -43.46 -27.31 -21.45
N ALA A 53 -43.10 -28.40 -22.16
CA ALA A 53 -42.95 -28.38 -23.60
C ALA A 53 -44.30 -28.25 -24.32
N ASN A 54 -44.28 -27.66 -25.52
CA ASN A 54 -45.45 -27.41 -26.38
C ASN A 54 -46.61 -26.71 -25.67
N THR A 55 -46.29 -25.78 -24.76
CA THR A 55 -47.26 -25.16 -23.86
C THR A 55 -47.15 -23.64 -23.87
N ASP A 56 -48.29 -22.97 -24.02
CA ASP A 56 -48.44 -21.53 -23.86
C ASP A 56 -49.44 -21.20 -22.74
N TYR A 57 -49.28 -20.01 -22.15
CA TYR A 57 -50.14 -19.46 -21.10
C TYR A 57 -50.63 -18.07 -21.53
N PRO A 58 -51.81 -17.96 -22.16
CA PRO A 58 -52.32 -16.68 -22.65
C PRO A 58 -52.58 -15.67 -21.52
N GLY A 59 -52.16 -14.42 -21.73
CA GLY A 59 -52.35 -13.30 -20.80
C GLY A 59 -51.28 -13.19 -19.70
N ASN A 60 -51.48 -12.23 -18.79
CA ASN A 60 -50.57 -11.86 -17.69
C ASN A 60 -49.15 -11.44 -18.13
N ASP A 61 -48.99 -10.94 -19.36
CA ASP A 61 -47.70 -10.52 -19.89
C ASP A 61 -47.19 -9.27 -19.17
N LEU A 62 -45.97 -9.34 -18.65
CA LEU A 62 -45.25 -8.23 -18.04
C LEU A 62 -44.34 -7.56 -19.07
N VAL A 63 -43.41 -8.34 -19.63
CA VAL A 63 -42.36 -7.88 -20.54
C VAL A 63 -42.07 -8.99 -21.54
N ARG A 64 -41.73 -8.61 -22.78
CA ARG A 64 -41.20 -9.53 -23.78
C ARG A 64 -39.75 -9.16 -24.07
N THR A 65 -38.85 -10.12 -23.89
CA THR A 65 -37.42 -10.00 -24.24
C THR A 65 -37.07 -11.01 -25.33
N GLN A 66 -35.89 -10.86 -25.94
CA GLN A 66 -35.37 -11.78 -26.93
C GLN A 66 -34.09 -12.43 -26.40
N ARG A 67 -34.07 -13.77 -26.34
CA ARG A 67 -32.96 -14.57 -25.80
C ARG A 67 -32.67 -15.82 -26.62
N ALA A 68 -31.40 -16.19 -26.65
CA ALA A 68 -30.93 -17.35 -27.40
C ALA A 68 -31.36 -18.69 -26.78
N THR A 69 -31.66 -18.72 -25.48
CA THR A 69 -32.07 -19.95 -24.78
C THR A 69 -33.16 -19.65 -23.75
N ILE A 70 -33.90 -20.69 -23.40
CA ILE A 70 -34.91 -20.65 -22.34
C ILE A 70 -34.32 -20.31 -20.95
N TYR A 71 -33.07 -20.70 -20.68
CA TYR A 71 -32.42 -20.43 -19.40
C TYR A 71 -32.21 -18.94 -19.18
N LEU A 72 -31.89 -18.19 -20.23
CA LEU A 72 -31.77 -16.75 -20.16
C LEU A 72 -33.12 -16.06 -19.90
N CYS A 73 -34.25 -16.69 -20.26
CA CYS A 73 -35.57 -16.19 -19.86
C CYS A 73 -35.80 -16.33 -18.34
N CYS A 74 -35.16 -17.31 -17.69
CA CYS A 74 -35.23 -17.47 -16.24
C CYS A 74 -34.54 -16.30 -15.53
N ASN A 75 -33.38 -15.87 -16.04
CA ASN A 75 -32.67 -14.70 -15.54
C ASN A 75 -33.48 -13.42 -15.73
N ASP A 76 -34.09 -13.24 -16.90
CA ASP A 76 -34.95 -12.09 -17.17
C ASP A 76 -36.17 -12.09 -16.22
N CYS A 77 -36.73 -13.26 -15.90
CA CYS A 77 -37.83 -13.37 -14.95
C CYS A 77 -37.39 -13.06 -13.52
N GLU A 78 -36.24 -13.54 -13.08
CA GLU A 78 -35.68 -13.18 -11.77
C GLU A 78 -35.45 -11.68 -11.61
N ALA A 79 -34.95 -11.03 -12.66
CA ALA A 79 -34.68 -9.59 -12.66
C ALA A 79 -35.95 -8.72 -12.81
N THR A 80 -37.11 -9.32 -13.08
CA THR A 80 -38.36 -8.60 -13.33
C THR A 80 -39.28 -8.73 -12.13
N ASP A 81 -39.49 -7.62 -11.42
CA ASP A 81 -40.38 -7.58 -10.26
C ASP A 81 -41.79 -8.09 -10.61
N GLY A 82 -42.32 -8.98 -9.77
CA GLY A 82 -43.59 -9.64 -9.98
C GLY A 82 -43.62 -10.75 -11.05
N CYS A 83 -42.50 -11.14 -11.67
CA CYS A 83 -42.48 -12.27 -12.61
C CYS A 83 -42.62 -13.61 -11.86
N ALA A 84 -43.60 -14.41 -12.28
CA ALA A 84 -43.88 -15.73 -11.70
C ALA A 84 -43.74 -16.86 -12.72
N ARG A 85 -43.73 -16.55 -14.02
CA ARG A 85 -43.68 -17.53 -15.11
C ARG A 85 -43.18 -16.85 -16.39
N PHE A 86 -42.67 -17.63 -17.33
CA PHE A 86 -42.43 -17.15 -18.69
C PHE A 86 -42.76 -18.22 -19.74
N VAL A 87 -42.94 -17.78 -20.99
CA VAL A 87 -43.08 -18.66 -22.16
C VAL A 87 -41.98 -18.32 -23.17
N TYR A 88 -41.21 -19.33 -23.57
CA TYR A 88 -40.16 -19.22 -24.57
C TYR A 88 -40.60 -19.81 -25.91
N TYR A 89 -40.52 -19.03 -26.99
CA TYR A 89 -40.86 -19.51 -28.34
C TYR A 89 -40.03 -18.78 -29.40
N GLY A 90 -39.27 -19.53 -30.21
CA GLY A 90 -38.57 -18.98 -31.37
C GLY A 90 -37.56 -17.86 -31.05
N GLY A 91 -37.05 -17.79 -29.82
CA GLY A 91 -36.16 -16.72 -29.35
C GLY A 91 -36.84 -15.66 -28.49
N ASP A 92 -38.17 -15.63 -28.42
CA ASP A 92 -38.91 -14.71 -27.57
C ASP A 92 -39.12 -15.28 -26.17
N CYS A 93 -38.79 -14.51 -25.13
CA CYS A 93 -39.15 -14.76 -23.74
C CYS A 93 -40.29 -13.82 -23.34
N ILE A 94 -41.47 -14.38 -23.10
CA ILE A 94 -42.63 -13.62 -22.67
C ILE A 94 -42.76 -13.83 -21.16
N LEU A 95 -42.33 -12.85 -20.37
CA LEU A 95 -42.37 -12.85 -18.91
C LEU A 95 -43.79 -12.54 -18.43
N LYS A 96 -44.23 -13.25 -17.40
CA LYS A 96 -45.63 -13.23 -16.96
C LYS A 96 -45.74 -13.11 -15.44
N SER A 97 -46.72 -12.35 -14.98
CA SER A 97 -46.99 -12.15 -13.56
C SER A 97 -47.71 -13.32 -12.90
N ALA A 98 -48.36 -14.19 -13.68
CA ALA A 98 -49.05 -15.38 -13.17
C ALA A 98 -49.28 -16.44 -14.27
N GLY A 99 -49.52 -17.69 -13.86
CA GLY A 99 -49.98 -18.75 -14.75
C GLY A 99 -51.50 -18.68 -14.99
N GLY A 100 -51.92 -18.49 -16.24
CA GLY A 100 -53.30 -18.69 -16.67
C GLY A 100 -53.64 -20.16 -16.95
N THR A 101 -54.68 -20.41 -17.75
CA THR A 101 -54.98 -21.77 -18.26
C THR A 101 -53.97 -22.16 -19.33
N ALA A 102 -53.27 -23.28 -19.12
CA ALA A 102 -52.33 -23.82 -20.10
C ALA A 102 -53.05 -24.25 -21.39
N ILE A 103 -52.50 -23.89 -22.55
CA ILE A 103 -52.99 -24.34 -23.85
C ILE A 103 -51.86 -25.03 -24.65
N PRO A 104 -52.17 -26.03 -25.50
CA PRO A 104 -51.20 -26.61 -26.41
C PRO A 104 -50.72 -25.59 -27.45
N TYR A 105 -49.41 -25.38 -27.53
CA TYR A 105 -48.77 -24.56 -28.56
C TYR A 105 -47.45 -25.21 -29.00
N PRO A 106 -47.43 -25.94 -30.13
CA PRO A 106 -46.24 -26.66 -30.59
C PRO A 106 -45.01 -25.76 -30.70
N GLY A 107 -43.92 -26.17 -30.05
CA GLY A 107 -42.63 -25.46 -30.05
C GLY A 107 -42.46 -24.41 -28.96
N ALA A 108 -43.51 -24.02 -28.22
CA ALA A 108 -43.37 -23.15 -27.06
C ALA A 108 -42.95 -23.95 -25.82
N ILE A 109 -42.14 -23.36 -24.95
CA ILE A 109 -41.73 -23.97 -23.68
C ILE A 109 -42.02 -22.98 -22.56
N ALA A 110 -42.92 -23.33 -21.65
CA ALA A 110 -43.23 -22.51 -20.48
C ALA A 110 -42.40 -22.97 -19.27
N SER A 111 -42.08 -22.05 -18.35
CA SER A 111 -41.52 -22.42 -17.05
C SER A 111 -41.95 -21.44 -15.97
N SER A 112 -42.16 -21.96 -14.75
CA SER A 112 -42.47 -21.14 -13.57
C SER A 112 -41.18 -20.70 -12.89
N PHE A 113 -41.14 -19.45 -12.43
CA PHE A 113 -40.07 -18.95 -11.59
C PHE A 113 -40.41 -19.23 -10.12
N ILE A 114 -39.47 -19.82 -9.40
CA ILE A 114 -39.56 -20.06 -7.96
C ILE A 114 -38.42 -19.26 -7.32
N ALA A 115 -38.77 -18.16 -6.66
CA ALA A 115 -37.84 -17.44 -5.80
C ALA A 115 -37.38 -18.36 -4.66
N ARG A 116 -36.10 -18.30 -4.30
CA ARG A 116 -35.59 -19.01 -3.13
C ARG A 116 -36.25 -18.41 -1.88
N GLY A 117 -36.72 -19.25 -0.96
CA GLY A 117 -37.05 -18.79 0.40
C GLY A 117 -35.83 -18.18 1.09
N PRO A 118 -35.98 -17.49 2.23
CA PRO A 118 -34.86 -16.84 2.92
C PRO A 118 -33.70 -17.82 3.09
N SER A 119 -32.53 -17.41 2.60
CA SER A 119 -31.28 -18.16 2.62
C SER A 119 -31.01 -18.73 4.02
N THR A 120 -30.72 -20.03 4.10
CA THR A 120 -30.20 -20.68 5.31
C THR A 120 -28.67 -20.57 5.44
N GLU A 121 -28.01 -19.81 4.55
CA GLU A 121 -26.59 -19.52 4.68
C GLU A 121 -26.41 -18.50 5.83
N PRO A 122 -25.54 -18.80 6.82
CA PRO A 122 -25.31 -17.87 7.92
C PRO A 122 -24.81 -16.53 7.38
N LYS A 123 -25.35 -15.44 7.94
CA LYS A 123 -24.90 -14.08 7.62
C LYS A 123 -23.37 -14.01 7.76
N PRO A 124 -22.64 -13.47 6.77
CA PRO A 124 -21.20 -13.28 6.89
C PRO A 124 -20.87 -12.42 8.11
N VAL A 125 -19.87 -12.85 8.86
CA VAL A 125 -19.40 -12.15 10.05
C VAL A 125 -18.32 -11.17 9.62
N ILE A 126 -18.42 -9.92 10.09
CA ILE A 126 -17.34 -8.96 9.99
C ILE A 126 -16.33 -9.30 11.07
N GLU A 127 -15.12 -9.66 10.65
CA GLU A 127 -13.99 -9.90 11.54
C GLU A 127 -13.10 -8.67 11.61
N VAL A 128 -12.90 -8.14 12.82
CA VAL A 128 -11.92 -7.09 13.09
C VAL A 128 -10.66 -7.72 13.63
N GLN A 129 -9.54 -7.43 12.97
CA GLN A 129 -8.23 -8.00 13.24
C GLN A 129 -7.19 -6.88 13.33
N THR A 130 -6.04 -7.19 13.91
CA THR A 130 -4.89 -6.27 13.97
C THR A 130 -3.66 -6.92 13.37
N TYR A 131 -2.85 -6.12 12.68
CA TYR A 131 -1.55 -6.51 12.15
C TYR A 131 -0.46 -5.56 12.63
N GLY A 132 0.75 -6.06 12.80
CA GLY A 132 1.88 -5.31 13.34
C GLY A 132 2.01 -5.43 14.85
N SER A 133 3.26 -5.47 15.31
CA SER A 133 3.64 -5.64 16.70
C SER A 133 4.75 -4.67 17.07
N TYR A 134 4.75 -4.22 18.33
CA TYR A 134 5.81 -3.35 18.85
C TYR A 134 7.21 -3.89 18.49
N PRO A 135 8.11 -3.03 17.99
CA PRO A 135 7.98 -1.57 17.92
C PRO A 135 7.34 -1.01 16.64
N SER A 136 6.96 -1.88 15.69
CA SER A 136 6.22 -1.49 14.50
C SER A 136 4.78 -1.07 14.84
N PRO A 137 4.19 -0.10 14.11
CA PRO A 137 2.79 0.30 14.32
C PRO A 137 1.83 -0.87 14.21
N THR A 138 0.77 -0.85 15.02
CA THR A 138 -0.34 -1.79 14.90
C THR A 138 -1.45 -1.15 14.07
N THR A 139 -1.86 -1.82 13.00
CA THR A 139 -2.98 -1.45 12.14
C THR A 139 -4.15 -2.39 12.37
N SER A 140 -5.31 -1.81 12.65
CA SER A 140 -6.59 -2.50 12.77
C SER A 140 -7.34 -2.42 11.45
N PHE A 141 -7.91 -3.53 11.02
CA PHE A 141 -8.71 -3.63 9.80
C PHE A 141 -9.88 -4.57 10.01
N ALA A 142 -10.91 -4.41 9.19
CA ALA A 142 -12.08 -5.26 9.19
C ALA A 142 -12.15 -6.04 7.88
N SER A 143 -12.77 -7.22 7.92
CA SER A 143 -12.87 -8.08 6.75
C SER A 143 -14.06 -9.04 6.80
N ILE A 144 -14.43 -9.54 5.62
CA ILE A 144 -15.39 -10.61 5.43
C ILE A 144 -14.71 -11.70 4.60
N ALA A 145 -14.68 -12.92 5.12
CA ALA A 145 -14.17 -14.08 4.40
C ALA A 145 -15.14 -14.53 3.28
N ARG A 146 -14.59 -15.20 2.26
CA ARG A 146 -15.32 -15.70 1.09
C ARG A 146 -16.00 -14.59 0.30
N ALA A 147 -15.31 -13.45 0.21
CA ALA A 147 -15.85 -12.22 -0.35
C ALA A 147 -14.80 -11.46 -1.15
N THR A 148 -15.25 -10.62 -2.08
CA THR A 148 -14.39 -9.75 -2.89
C THR A 148 -15.03 -8.37 -3.12
N TRP A 149 -14.21 -7.33 -3.17
CA TRP A 149 -14.61 -6.00 -3.64
C TRP A 149 -14.37 -5.86 -5.14
N LEU A 150 -14.77 -6.86 -5.90
CA LEU A 150 -14.71 -6.84 -7.36
C LEU A 150 -16.09 -7.08 -7.95
N PRO A 151 -16.56 -6.26 -8.91
CA PRO A 151 -17.87 -6.44 -9.52
C PRO A 151 -17.96 -7.78 -10.25
N LEU A 152 -19.13 -8.43 -10.17
CA LEU A 152 -19.39 -9.69 -10.88
C LEU A 152 -19.22 -9.55 -12.41
N THR A 153 -19.50 -8.36 -12.94
CA THR A 153 -19.40 -7.99 -14.37
C THR A 153 -17.97 -7.83 -14.88
N GLU A 154 -16.99 -7.66 -13.99
CA GLU A 154 -15.59 -7.31 -14.35
C GLU A 154 -14.62 -8.48 -14.20
N SER A 155 -14.97 -9.50 -13.42
CA SER A 155 -14.20 -10.75 -13.26
C SER A 155 -13.84 -11.46 -14.59
N LEU A 156 -14.47 -11.08 -15.71
CA LEU A 156 -14.31 -11.70 -17.02
C LEU A 156 -13.69 -10.80 -18.11
N LYS A 157 -13.42 -9.51 -17.83
CA LYS A 157 -12.96 -8.56 -18.87
C LYS A 157 -11.44 -8.33 -18.90
N ALA A 158 -10.73 -8.46 -17.77
CA ALA A 158 -9.35 -8.00 -17.68
C ALA A 158 -8.26 -9.07 -17.91
N GLY A 159 -8.61 -10.37 -17.92
CA GLY A 159 -7.62 -11.44 -18.16
C GLY A 159 -6.68 -11.73 -16.98
N ILE A 160 -6.83 -11.05 -15.83
CA ILE A 160 -6.24 -11.47 -14.55
C ILE A 160 -7.18 -12.50 -13.90
N ASN A 161 -6.69 -13.72 -13.73
CA ASN A 161 -7.34 -14.72 -12.90
C ASN A 161 -6.76 -14.61 -11.49
N LEU A 162 -7.51 -14.00 -10.57
CA LEU A 162 -7.14 -13.79 -9.16
C LEU A 162 -6.81 -15.08 -8.41
N PHE A 163 -7.42 -16.18 -8.88
CA PHE A 163 -7.28 -17.53 -8.34
C PHE A 163 -6.24 -18.35 -9.10
N ALA A 164 -5.68 -17.80 -10.18
CA ALA A 164 -4.48 -18.37 -10.79
C ALA A 164 -3.26 -17.81 -10.05
N ASN A 165 -2.32 -18.70 -9.75
CA ASN A 165 -0.99 -18.26 -9.34
C ASN A 165 -0.45 -17.30 -10.39
N MET A 166 -0.07 -16.11 -9.96
CA MET A 166 0.64 -15.20 -10.83
C MET A 166 1.97 -15.87 -11.18
N THR A 167 2.18 -16.21 -12.45
CA THR A 167 3.48 -16.69 -12.90
C THR A 167 4.44 -15.53 -12.83
N LEU A 168 5.18 -15.45 -11.74
CA LEU A 168 6.28 -14.54 -11.58
C LEU A 168 7.31 -14.83 -12.69
N PRO A 169 7.98 -13.81 -13.24
CA PRO A 169 8.84 -14.02 -14.38
C PRO A 169 10.08 -14.81 -13.95
N THR A 170 10.49 -15.75 -14.79
CA THR A 170 11.64 -16.64 -14.59
C THR A 170 12.96 -15.87 -14.50
N ASN A 171 14.02 -16.52 -14.00
CA ASN A 171 15.40 -15.98 -14.00
C ASN A 171 15.78 -15.34 -15.35
N ALA A 172 15.47 -16.04 -16.44
CA ALA A 172 15.79 -15.57 -17.79
C ALA A 172 14.97 -14.33 -18.19
N GLU A 173 13.67 -14.29 -17.84
CA GLU A 173 12.81 -13.14 -18.12
C GLU A 173 13.21 -11.91 -17.30
N MET A 174 13.73 -12.11 -16.10
CA MET A 174 14.09 -11.01 -15.20
C MET A 174 15.47 -10.46 -15.47
N GLN A 175 16.42 -11.31 -15.85
CA GLN A 175 17.68 -10.85 -16.44
C GLN A 175 17.45 -10.10 -17.76
N ALA A 176 16.50 -10.53 -18.59
CA ALA A 176 16.14 -9.80 -19.81
C ALA A 176 15.46 -8.44 -19.54
N LYS A 177 14.70 -8.32 -18.45
CA LYS A 177 14.00 -7.09 -18.04
C LYS A 177 14.90 -5.93 -17.59
N GLN A 178 16.19 -6.16 -17.32
CA GLN A 178 17.18 -5.10 -17.06
C GLN A 178 17.33 -4.11 -18.24
N THR A 179 16.73 -4.39 -19.40
CA THR A 179 16.76 -3.53 -20.61
C THR A 179 15.41 -2.91 -20.99
N SER A 180 14.32 -3.28 -20.31
CA SER A 180 12.97 -2.72 -20.52
C SER A 180 12.07 -3.13 -19.34
N PRO A 181 12.00 -2.31 -18.27
CA PRO A 181 11.13 -2.61 -17.14
C PRO A 181 9.68 -2.59 -17.60
N PRO A 182 8.87 -3.61 -17.27
CA PRO A 182 7.45 -3.59 -17.57
C PRO A 182 6.77 -2.53 -16.69
N PRO A 183 5.75 -1.83 -17.21
CA PRO A 183 4.98 -0.93 -16.36
C PRO A 183 4.29 -1.74 -15.24
N PRO A 184 4.08 -1.14 -14.04
CA PRO A 184 3.15 -1.68 -13.07
C PRO A 184 1.82 -1.86 -13.79
N ARG A 185 1.19 -3.01 -13.57
CA ARG A 185 -0.13 -3.27 -14.14
C ARG A 185 -1.16 -2.53 -13.30
N LEU A 186 -1.22 -1.21 -13.43
CA LEU A 186 -2.46 -0.49 -13.16
C LEU A 186 -3.45 -0.98 -14.21
N GLU A 187 -4.42 -1.77 -13.80
CA GLU A 187 -5.53 -2.09 -14.69
C GLU A 187 -6.45 -0.88 -14.75
N ALA A 188 -6.13 0.05 -15.65
CA ALA A 188 -6.87 1.29 -15.87
C ALA A 188 -8.36 1.11 -16.21
N THR A 189 -8.80 -0.13 -16.47
CA THR A 189 -10.21 -0.48 -16.65
C THR A 189 -10.98 -0.70 -15.36
N ILE A 190 -10.31 -0.92 -14.22
CA ILE A 190 -10.95 -1.29 -12.95
C ILE A 190 -10.41 -0.49 -11.75
N ASP A 191 -9.47 0.45 -11.97
CA ASP A 191 -8.89 1.30 -10.93
C ASP A 191 -8.37 0.49 -9.72
N THR A 192 -7.59 -0.56 -9.97
CA THR A 192 -6.99 -1.40 -8.92
C THR A 192 -5.49 -1.58 -9.07
N TYR A 193 -4.82 -1.75 -7.93
CA TYR A 193 -3.41 -2.12 -7.84
C TYR A 193 -3.27 -3.54 -7.32
N TYR A 194 -2.47 -4.34 -8.02
CA TYR A 194 -2.20 -5.73 -7.66
C TYR A 194 -0.85 -5.85 -6.95
N PHE A 195 -0.76 -6.63 -5.89
CA PHE A 195 0.50 -6.86 -5.18
C PHE A 195 0.67 -8.36 -4.94
N PRO A 196 1.62 -9.02 -5.64
CA PRO A 196 1.91 -10.43 -5.42
C PRO A 196 2.77 -10.64 -4.16
N LEU A 197 2.85 -11.90 -3.72
CA LEU A 197 3.68 -12.34 -2.59
C LEU A 197 3.40 -11.60 -1.28
N VAL A 198 2.16 -11.14 -1.09
CA VAL A 198 1.68 -10.58 0.17
C VAL A 198 1.32 -11.74 1.11
N GLN A 199 2.03 -11.84 2.23
CA GLN A 199 2.09 -13.01 3.11
C GLN A 199 0.84 -13.19 3.98
N SER A 200 0.04 -12.15 4.16
CA SER A 200 -1.19 -12.22 4.95
C SER A 200 -2.20 -11.14 4.59
N VAL A 201 -3.45 -11.35 5.00
CA VAL A 201 -4.52 -10.33 4.93
C VAL A 201 -4.14 -9.06 5.70
N GLY A 202 -3.41 -9.18 6.81
CA GLY A 202 -2.95 -8.05 7.61
C GLY A 202 -1.87 -7.23 6.92
N GLU A 203 -0.94 -7.87 6.21
CA GLU A 203 0.02 -7.16 5.36
C GLU A 203 -0.72 -6.44 4.22
N CYS A 204 -1.73 -7.08 3.61
CA CYS A 204 -2.56 -6.42 2.59
C CYS A 204 -3.27 -5.18 3.15
N ALA A 205 -3.80 -5.24 4.38
CA ALA A 205 -4.38 -4.07 5.03
C ALA A 205 -3.36 -2.92 5.23
N VAL A 206 -2.14 -3.22 5.67
CA VAL A 206 -1.09 -2.19 5.78
C VAL A 206 -0.77 -1.57 4.42
N PHE A 207 -0.66 -2.36 3.37
CA PHE A 207 -0.45 -1.88 2.00
C PHE A 207 -1.55 -0.91 1.56
N THR A 208 -2.80 -1.29 1.79
CA THR A 208 -3.96 -0.48 1.46
C THR A 208 -3.93 0.86 2.19
N SER A 209 -3.81 0.86 3.52
CA SER A 209 -3.92 2.08 4.32
C SER A 209 -2.80 3.08 4.03
N THR A 210 -1.56 2.59 3.95
CA THR A 210 -0.38 3.43 3.69
C THR A 210 -0.33 3.97 2.26
N SER A 211 -1.00 3.31 1.31
CA SER A 211 -1.19 3.84 -0.05
C SER A 211 -2.25 4.94 -0.13
N GLY A 212 -2.94 5.26 0.97
CA GLY A 212 -4.06 6.22 0.98
C GLY A 212 -5.38 5.61 0.51
N TYR A 213 -5.45 4.29 0.36
CA TYR A 213 -6.64 3.56 -0.03
C TYR A 213 -7.34 2.94 1.18
N VAL A 214 -8.59 2.53 0.99
CA VAL A 214 -9.43 2.02 2.09
C VAL A 214 -9.78 0.55 1.91
N PHE A 215 -10.13 0.15 0.69
CA PHE A 215 -10.70 -1.16 0.41
C PHE A 215 -9.68 -2.09 -0.24
N PHE A 216 -9.73 -3.37 0.09
CA PHE A 216 -8.84 -4.37 -0.49
C PHE A 216 -9.46 -5.75 -0.64
N THR A 217 -8.91 -6.55 -1.54
CA THR A 217 -9.21 -7.97 -1.65
C THR A 217 -7.93 -8.77 -1.55
N TYR A 218 -7.88 -9.71 -0.60
CA TYR A 218 -6.75 -10.60 -0.41
C TYR A 218 -7.14 -12.03 -0.79
N VAL A 219 -6.32 -12.68 -1.61
CA VAL A 219 -6.52 -14.07 -2.04
C VAL A 219 -5.43 -14.94 -1.43
N SER A 220 -5.79 -15.63 -0.36
CA SER A 220 -4.85 -16.43 0.46
C SER A 220 -4.22 -17.60 -0.31
N SER A 221 -4.90 -18.16 -1.31
CA SER A 221 -4.37 -19.27 -2.11
C SER A 221 -3.27 -18.86 -3.09
N THR A 222 -3.22 -17.59 -3.49
CA THR A 222 -2.27 -17.05 -4.48
C THR A 222 -1.34 -15.99 -3.90
N LEU A 223 -1.55 -15.58 -2.63
CA LEU A 223 -0.82 -14.50 -1.95
C LEU A 223 -0.91 -13.16 -2.69
N VAL A 224 -2.06 -12.89 -3.30
CA VAL A 224 -2.33 -11.65 -4.04
C VAL A 224 -3.15 -10.71 -3.17
N CYS A 225 -2.65 -9.48 -3.00
CA CYS A 225 -3.40 -8.35 -2.46
C CYS A 225 -3.84 -7.44 -3.61
N ILE A 226 -5.10 -7.03 -3.58
CA ILE A 226 -5.67 -6.07 -4.53
C ILE A 226 -6.08 -4.87 -3.72
N VAL A 227 -5.53 -3.71 -4.05
CA VAL A 227 -5.90 -2.44 -3.43
C VAL A 227 -6.84 -1.72 -4.39
N HIS A 228 -8.01 -1.34 -3.90
CA HIS A 228 -9.06 -0.74 -4.71
C HIS A 228 -9.05 0.77 -4.58
N ASP A 229 -9.00 1.45 -5.72
CA ASP A 229 -9.17 2.90 -5.80
C ASP A 229 -10.64 3.24 -6.04
N PHE A 230 -11.42 3.34 -4.96
CA PHE A 230 -12.81 3.78 -5.02
C PHE A 230 -12.92 5.30 -4.76
N THR A 231 -11.92 6.08 -5.15
CA THR A 231 -11.92 7.52 -4.89
C THR A 231 -13.00 8.23 -5.71
N SER A 232 -14.02 8.72 -5.02
CA SER A 232 -14.95 9.74 -5.52
C SER A 232 -15.27 10.72 -4.39
N THR A 233 -15.51 11.98 -4.77
CA THR A 233 -15.42 13.13 -3.86
C THR A 233 -16.75 13.66 -3.35
N SER A 234 -17.89 13.02 -3.67
CA SER A 234 -19.20 13.60 -3.37
C SER A 234 -19.92 13.05 -2.14
N THR A 235 -19.54 11.87 -1.62
CA THR A 235 -20.37 11.19 -0.60
C THR A 235 -19.51 10.47 0.45
N THR A 236 -19.71 10.80 1.73
CA THR A 236 -19.06 10.14 2.86
C THR A 236 -19.64 8.74 3.08
N THR A 237 -18.77 7.74 3.13
CA THR A 237 -19.13 6.36 3.44
C THR A 237 -18.77 6.03 4.89
N TYR A 238 -19.57 5.21 5.55
CA TYR A 238 -19.34 4.74 6.92
C TYR A 238 -19.24 3.23 6.90
N ALA A 239 -18.02 2.69 7.07
CA ALA A 239 -17.81 1.24 7.11
C ALA A 239 -17.95 0.70 8.52
N LEU A 240 -18.64 -0.43 8.67
CA LEU A 240 -18.82 -1.09 9.96
C LEU A 240 -17.47 -1.58 10.51
N ASN A 241 -17.29 -1.48 11.83
CA ASN A 241 -16.06 -1.89 12.51
C ASN A 241 -16.36 -2.47 13.91
N PRO A 242 -17.20 -3.52 14.02
CA PRO A 242 -17.66 -4.01 15.32
C PRO A 242 -16.51 -4.55 16.18
N PRO A 243 -16.49 -4.30 17.50
CA PRO A 243 -17.53 -3.65 18.30
C PRO A 243 -17.46 -2.12 18.34
N GLU A 244 -16.48 -1.52 17.66
CA GLU A 244 -16.27 -0.07 17.62
C GLU A 244 -17.27 0.64 16.71
N GLN A 245 -17.28 1.98 16.80
CA GLN A 245 -18.10 2.81 15.92
C GLN A 245 -17.69 2.65 14.45
N PRO A 246 -18.62 2.78 13.49
CA PRO A 246 -18.30 2.74 12.08
C PRO A 246 -17.21 3.75 11.70
N LEU A 247 -16.24 3.28 10.93
CA LEU A 247 -15.15 4.10 10.39
C LEU A 247 -15.70 5.05 9.34
N VAL A 248 -15.45 6.34 9.51
CA VAL A 248 -15.77 7.34 8.48
C VAL A 248 -14.70 7.27 7.40
N LEU A 249 -15.13 7.03 6.16
CA LEU A 249 -14.27 6.85 5.02
C LEU A 249 -14.38 8.05 4.07
N GLY A 250 -13.23 8.54 3.60
CA GLY A 250 -13.12 9.58 2.58
C GLY A 250 -13.31 9.09 1.13
N GLN A 251 -13.83 7.87 0.93
CA GLN A 251 -14.05 7.23 -0.37
C GLN A 251 -15.49 6.72 -0.48
N SER A 252 -16.06 6.73 -1.69
CA SER A 252 -17.42 6.25 -1.96
C SER A 252 -17.38 4.89 -2.64
N LEU A 253 -18.11 3.90 -2.12
CA LEU A 253 -18.21 2.60 -2.77
C LEU A 253 -18.98 2.71 -4.11
N PRO A 254 -18.51 2.03 -5.17
CA PRO A 254 -19.25 1.92 -6.43
C PRO A 254 -20.66 1.34 -6.25
N TRP A 255 -21.60 1.75 -7.10
CA TRP A 255 -22.97 1.25 -7.11
C TRP A 255 -23.07 -0.26 -7.36
N ASP A 256 -22.06 -0.86 -7.99
CA ASP A 256 -21.97 -2.31 -8.19
C ASP A 256 -21.91 -3.11 -6.88
N PHE A 257 -21.58 -2.45 -5.76
CA PHE A 257 -21.57 -3.04 -4.41
C PHE A 257 -22.80 -2.65 -3.57
N GLN A 258 -23.78 -1.97 -4.15
CA GLN A 258 -25.03 -1.67 -3.46
C GLN A 258 -25.83 -2.95 -3.24
N ILE A 259 -26.28 -3.15 -2.00
CA ILE A 259 -27.14 -4.27 -1.62
C ILE A 259 -28.61 -3.84 -1.68
N SER A 260 -28.94 -2.74 -1.01
CA SER A 260 -30.32 -2.25 -0.87
C SER A 260 -30.34 -0.81 -0.34
N GLN A 261 -31.53 -0.25 -0.17
CA GLN A 261 -31.76 1.08 0.38
C GLN A 261 -32.92 1.08 1.38
N ASP A 262 -32.84 1.97 2.36
CA ASP A 262 -33.95 2.38 3.22
C ASP A 262 -34.21 3.87 3.02
N ALA A 263 -35.34 4.19 2.39
CA ALA A 263 -35.73 5.54 2.01
C ALA A 263 -36.23 6.41 3.18
N ALA A 264 -36.36 5.86 4.39
CA ALA A 264 -36.95 6.56 5.53
C ALA A 264 -36.17 6.31 6.84
N SER A 265 -34.84 6.22 6.75
CA SER A 265 -34.00 6.04 7.92
C SER A 265 -33.96 7.32 8.76
N ALA A 266 -34.27 7.20 10.06
CA ALA A 266 -34.46 8.35 10.94
C ALA A 266 -33.18 9.14 11.24
N SER A 267 -32.01 8.49 11.13
CA SER A 267 -30.69 9.10 11.38
C SER A 267 -29.57 8.23 10.82
N LEU A 268 -28.37 8.79 10.71
CA LEU A 268 -27.16 8.03 10.37
C LEU A 268 -26.93 6.85 11.34
N ALA A 269 -27.12 7.05 12.64
CA ALA A 269 -26.96 6.00 13.64
C ALA A 269 -27.97 4.85 13.45
N ALA A 270 -29.22 5.19 13.08
CA ALA A 270 -30.22 4.18 12.73
C ALA A 270 -29.84 3.43 11.44
N CYS A 271 -29.38 4.14 10.42
CA CYS A 271 -28.87 3.57 9.17
C CYS A 271 -27.72 2.57 9.41
N GLN A 272 -26.73 2.96 10.21
CA GLN A 272 -25.60 2.10 10.59
C GLN A 272 -26.04 0.88 11.40
N THR A 273 -26.97 1.05 12.35
CA THR A 273 -27.52 -0.06 13.14
C THR A 273 -28.26 -1.07 12.25
N SER A 274 -29.09 -0.59 11.31
CA SER A 274 -29.82 -1.46 10.39
C SER A 274 -28.91 -2.25 9.44
N CYS A 275 -27.75 -1.70 9.06
CA CYS A 275 -26.75 -2.43 8.27
C CYS A 275 -26.28 -3.71 8.99
N ALA A 276 -26.16 -3.68 10.32
CA ALA A 276 -25.81 -4.87 11.10
C ALA A 276 -26.87 -5.99 11.06
N GLU A 277 -28.07 -5.73 10.50
CA GLU A 277 -29.13 -6.73 10.26
C GLU A 277 -29.22 -7.15 8.78
N VAL A 278 -28.74 -6.31 7.84
CA VAL A 278 -28.71 -6.63 6.41
C VAL A 278 -27.57 -7.60 6.10
N ALA A 279 -27.85 -8.72 5.44
CA ALA A 279 -26.81 -9.68 5.05
C ALA A 279 -25.78 -9.01 4.12
N TRP A 280 -24.50 -9.34 4.30
CA TRP A 280 -23.36 -8.79 3.54
C TRP A 280 -23.10 -7.28 3.72
N CYS A 281 -23.92 -6.55 4.47
CA CYS A 281 -23.71 -5.12 4.64
C CYS A 281 -22.43 -4.83 5.45
N ALA A 282 -21.50 -4.14 4.83
CA ALA A 282 -20.20 -3.76 5.37
C ALA A 282 -20.05 -2.23 5.50
N ALA A 283 -20.83 -1.46 4.74
CA ALA A 283 -20.78 -0.01 4.79
C ALA A 283 -22.12 0.64 4.43
N VAL A 284 -22.28 1.90 4.82
CA VAL A 284 -23.46 2.70 4.49
C VAL A 284 -23.10 4.10 4.00
N THR A 285 -23.97 4.68 3.18
CA THR A 285 -24.05 6.13 3.00
C THR A 285 -25.38 6.63 3.54
N PHE A 286 -25.42 7.87 4.01
CA PHE A 286 -26.62 8.49 4.56
C PHE A 286 -26.73 9.94 4.11
N GLU A 287 -27.78 10.26 3.36
CA GLU A 287 -28.04 11.61 2.87
C GLU A 287 -29.54 11.91 2.91
N ALA A 288 -29.93 13.00 3.56
CA ALA A 288 -31.32 13.48 3.63
C ALA A 288 -32.36 12.40 4.03
N GLY A 289 -32.00 11.44 4.90
CA GLY A 289 -32.87 10.35 5.34
C GLY A 289 -32.81 9.08 4.49
N LEU A 290 -32.17 9.13 3.31
CA LEU A 290 -31.90 7.96 2.48
C LEU A 290 -30.65 7.24 3.02
N CYS A 291 -30.83 6.00 3.45
CA CYS A 291 -29.76 5.09 3.84
C CYS A 291 -29.49 4.10 2.71
N THR A 292 -28.26 4.05 2.21
CA THR A 292 -27.85 3.06 1.20
C THR A 292 -26.88 2.07 1.83
N TYR A 293 -27.15 0.77 1.65
CA TYR A 293 -26.35 -0.32 2.18
C TYR A 293 -25.41 -0.87 1.09
N PHE A 294 -24.15 -1.06 1.45
CA PHE A 294 -23.11 -1.59 0.56
C PHE A 294 -22.41 -2.79 1.19
N GLY A 295 -21.92 -3.70 0.35
CA GLY A 295 -21.12 -4.83 0.80
C GLY A 295 -20.39 -5.56 -0.31
N PRO A 296 -19.39 -6.38 0.06
CA PRO A 296 -18.62 -7.13 -0.92
C PRO A 296 -19.46 -8.27 -1.51
N VAL A 297 -19.04 -8.74 -2.67
CA VAL A 297 -19.71 -9.83 -3.39
C VAL A 297 -19.15 -11.18 -2.93
N SER A 298 -20.00 -12.20 -2.88
CA SER A 298 -19.58 -13.56 -2.53
C SER A 298 -18.52 -14.08 -3.51
N SER A 299 -17.51 -14.79 -3.00
CA SER A 299 -16.38 -15.27 -3.80
C SER A 299 -15.88 -16.65 -3.34
N ASP A 300 -14.77 -17.12 -3.93
CA ASP A 300 -14.11 -18.37 -3.55
C ASP A 300 -13.73 -18.38 -2.06
N ALA A 301 -13.56 -19.58 -1.50
CA ALA A 301 -13.17 -19.77 -0.10
C ALA A 301 -11.86 -19.08 0.29
N SER A 302 -10.93 -18.85 -0.65
CA SER A 302 -9.64 -18.23 -0.38
C SER A 302 -9.65 -16.69 -0.41
N ALA A 303 -10.72 -16.08 -0.93
CA ALA A 303 -10.85 -14.63 -1.08
C ALA A 303 -11.39 -13.98 0.20
N ILE A 304 -10.81 -12.84 0.56
CA ILE A 304 -11.16 -12.03 1.72
C ILE A 304 -11.32 -10.59 1.26
N ALA A 305 -12.50 -10.01 1.49
CA ALA A 305 -12.77 -8.60 1.24
C ALA A 305 -12.53 -7.82 2.54
N GLY A 306 -11.63 -6.86 2.51
CA GLY A 306 -11.27 -6.08 3.69
C GLY A 306 -11.36 -4.58 3.48
N TRP A 307 -11.37 -3.86 4.59
CA TRP A 307 -11.27 -2.41 4.62
C TRP A 307 -10.48 -1.95 5.85
N VAL A 308 -9.78 -0.84 5.68
CA VAL A 308 -8.88 -0.25 6.66
C VAL A 308 -8.90 1.26 6.49
N HIS A 309 -8.81 2.00 7.58
CA HIS A 309 -8.63 3.44 7.53
C HIS A 309 -7.65 3.84 8.62
N ASP A 310 -6.44 4.25 8.22
CA ASP A 310 -5.49 4.88 9.13
C ASP A 310 -5.54 6.40 8.92
N PRO A 311 -6.06 7.17 9.89
CA PRO A 311 -6.17 8.62 9.74
C PRO A 311 -4.83 9.34 9.93
N ILE A 312 -3.75 8.64 10.31
CA ILE A 312 -2.48 9.26 10.65
C ILE A 312 -1.67 9.56 9.39
N THR A 313 -1.12 10.77 9.35
CA THR A 313 -0.05 11.13 8.40
C THR A 313 1.12 11.70 9.17
N TRP A 314 2.31 11.14 8.92
CA TRP A 314 3.57 11.68 9.43
C TRP A 314 4.14 12.66 8.43
N ASN A 315 4.38 13.88 8.90
CA ASN A 315 4.84 14.98 8.08
C ASN A 315 6.15 15.55 8.62
N GLU A 316 6.88 16.21 7.74
CA GLU A 316 8.17 16.81 8.06
C GLU A 316 8.28 18.16 7.38
N VAL A 317 8.87 19.12 8.09
CA VAL A 317 9.45 20.31 7.46
C VAL A 317 10.95 20.06 7.40
N ALA A 318 11.46 19.85 6.20
CA ALA A 318 12.83 19.40 5.96
C ALA A 318 13.86 20.23 6.76
N GLY A 319 14.79 19.54 7.43
CA GLY A 319 15.83 20.15 8.26
C GLY A 319 15.37 20.83 9.55
N THR A 320 14.07 20.84 9.87
CA THR A 320 13.54 21.58 11.03
C THR A 320 12.82 20.70 12.04
N MET A 321 11.69 20.09 11.67
CA MET A 321 10.82 19.38 12.61
C MET A 321 9.99 18.28 11.95
N GLN A 322 9.50 17.36 12.78
CA GLN A 322 8.46 16.39 12.44
C GLN A 322 7.15 16.82 13.12
N TYR A 323 6.02 16.56 12.46
CA TYR A 323 4.69 16.70 13.04
C TYR A 323 3.77 15.60 12.51
N VAL A 324 2.72 15.30 13.24
CA VAL A 324 1.74 14.26 12.89
C VAL A 324 0.39 14.94 12.73
N THR A 325 -0.40 14.47 11.78
CA THR A 325 -1.75 14.99 11.51
C THR A 325 -2.76 13.88 11.40
N MET A 326 -3.99 14.21 11.75
CA MET A 326 -5.20 13.43 11.50
C MET A 326 -6.18 14.28 10.71
N LYS A 327 -6.31 13.98 9.42
CA LYS A 327 -7.25 14.67 8.55
C LYS A 327 -8.69 14.27 8.89
N GLN A 328 -9.61 15.19 8.68
CA GLN A 328 -11.04 15.01 8.96
C GLN A 328 -11.32 14.65 10.43
N ARG A 329 -10.58 15.26 11.34
CA ARG A 329 -10.65 15.01 12.78
C ARG A 329 -10.57 16.32 13.54
N ASP A 330 -11.34 16.39 14.61
CA ASP A 330 -11.36 17.52 15.53
C ASP A 330 -11.46 17.05 16.98
N ILE A 331 -11.07 17.94 17.89
CA ILE A 331 -11.34 17.84 19.33
C ILE A 331 -12.10 19.10 19.76
N SER A 332 -13.05 18.98 20.68
CA SER A 332 -13.66 20.18 21.24
C SER A 332 -12.57 21.00 21.94
N LEU A 333 -12.46 22.27 21.55
CA LEU A 333 -11.52 23.22 22.15
C LEU A 333 -12.11 23.93 23.37
N GLU A 334 -13.28 23.50 23.85
CA GLU A 334 -13.88 24.02 25.08
C GLU A 334 -12.96 23.74 26.29
N GLY A 335 -12.60 24.81 27.00
CA GLY A 335 -11.70 24.74 28.16
C GLY A 335 -10.21 24.78 27.84
N TYR A 336 -9.82 24.90 26.56
CA TYR A 336 -8.44 25.16 26.16
C TYR A 336 -8.16 26.65 26.05
N VAL A 337 -6.88 27.01 26.23
CA VAL A 337 -6.37 28.31 25.79
C VAL A 337 -5.94 28.16 24.33
N THR A 338 -6.50 29.00 23.45
CA THR A 338 -6.29 28.90 22.00
C THR A 338 -5.80 30.21 21.41
N PHE A 339 -4.95 30.13 20.39
CA PHE A 339 -4.41 31.27 19.68
C PHE A 339 -4.61 31.11 18.17
N ILE A 340 -5.10 32.13 17.47
CA ILE A 340 -5.20 32.10 16.02
C ILE A 340 -3.88 32.56 15.40
N ALA A 341 -3.23 31.69 14.62
CA ALA A 341 -2.02 32.01 13.89
C ALA A 341 -2.39 32.62 12.53
N THR A 342 -2.55 33.94 12.49
CA THR A 342 -3.08 34.67 11.32
C THR A 342 -2.22 34.61 10.06
N SER A 343 -0.95 34.19 10.17
CA SER A 343 -0.02 34.02 9.04
C SER A 343 0.14 32.57 8.59
N ALA A 344 -0.62 31.63 9.16
CA ALA A 344 -0.54 30.21 8.85
C ALA A 344 -1.79 29.75 8.08
N ASP A 345 -1.64 29.65 6.77
CA ASP A 345 -2.67 29.30 5.78
C ASP A 345 -2.53 27.86 5.21
N THR A 346 -1.59 27.08 5.74
CA THR A 346 -1.40 25.67 5.41
C THR A 346 -1.19 24.87 6.69
N ILE A 347 -1.44 23.56 6.64
CA ILE A 347 -1.13 22.64 7.74
C ILE A 347 0.34 22.75 8.18
N ALA A 348 1.28 22.84 7.22
CA ALA A 348 2.70 22.93 7.52
C ALA A 348 3.10 24.27 8.17
N SER A 349 2.54 25.40 7.71
CA SER A 349 2.75 26.70 8.35
C SER A 349 2.06 26.77 9.72
N CYS A 350 0.95 26.06 9.91
CA CYS A 350 0.26 25.93 11.20
C CYS A 350 1.08 25.14 12.22
N ALA A 351 1.62 23.98 11.82
CA ALA A 351 2.57 23.22 12.64
C ALA A 351 3.81 24.07 12.99
N SER A 352 4.32 24.85 12.02
CA SER A 352 5.50 25.71 12.24
C SER A 352 5.21 26.83 13.23
N ALA A 353 3.99 27.39 13.19
CA ALA A 353 3.51 28.36 14.14
C ALA A 353 3.35 27.76 15.55
N ALA A 354 2.83 26.54 15.67
CA ALA A 354 2.77 25.81 16.94
C ALA A 354 4.17 25.65 17.54
N ALA A 355 5.12 25.11 16.76
CA ALA A 355 6.50 24.92 17.19
C ALA A 355 7.20 26.23 17.60
N ALA A 356 6.96 27.33 16.86
CA ALA A 356 7.54 28.64 17.17
C ALA A 356 7.01 29.26 18.46
N ASN A 357 5.83 28.85 18.92
CA ASN A 357 5.21 29.28 20.16
C ASN A 357 5.39 28.27 21.31
N ASP A 358 6.22 27.23 21.13
CA ASP A 358 6.41 26.14 22.10
C ASP A 358 5.10 25.41 22.43
N LEU A 359 4.19 25.32 21.45
CA LEU A 359 2.92 24.60 21.54
C LEU A 359 2.99 23.29 20.76
N HIS A 360 2.33 22.27 21.29
CA HIS A 360 2.40 20.92 20.73
C HIS A 360 1.19 20.53 19.89
N VAL A 361 0.02 21.13 20.07
CA VAL A 361 -1.21 20.74 19.38
C VAL A 361 -1.75 21.93 18.58
N PHE A 362 -2.31 21.64 17.40
CA PHE A 362 -3.00 22.62 16.57
C PHE A 362 -4.22 21.99 15.89
N SER A 363 -5.16 22.82 15.50
CA SER A 363 -6.30 22.49 14.65
C SER A 363 -6.27 23.42 13.44
N PHE A 364 -6.41 22.86 12.24
CA PHE A 364 -6.43 23.61 10.99
C PHE A 364 -7.76 23.36 10.26
N ASP A 365 -8.51 24.43 9.98
CA ASP A 365 -9.71 24.35 9.15
C ASP A 365 -9.33 24.53 7.67
N ASP A 366 -9.41 23.46 6.90
CA ASP A 366 -9.11 23.43 5.47
C ASP A 366 -10.09 24.27 4.61
N SER A 367 -11.30 24.53 5.10
CA SER A 367 -12.32 25.30 4.37
C SER A 367 -12.18 26.81 4.59
N GLU A 368 -11.74 27.21 5.78
CA GLU A 368 -11.54 28.61 6.15
C GLU A 368 -10.06 29.05 6.06
N LEU A 369 -9.14 28.09 5.92
CA LEU A 369 -7.68 28.29 5.99
C LEU A 369 -7.24 28.92 7.33
N VAL A 370 -7.89 28.51 8.42
CA VAL A 370 -7.66 29.05 9.77
C VAL A 370 -6.83 28.08 10.60
N CYS A 371 -5.69 28.55 11.09
CA CYS A 371 -4.85 27.83 12.04
C CYS A 371 -5.15 28.25 13.48
N THR A 372 -5.55 27.29 14.30
CA THR A 372 -5.76 27.44 15.75
C THR A 372 -4.71 26.65 16.51
N LEU A 373 -3.84 27.34 17.25
CA LEU A 373 -2.87 26.74 18.15
C LEU A 373 -3.52 26.46 19.50
N VAL A 374 -3.15 25.34 20.11
CA VAL A 374 -3.79 24.85 21.35
C VAL A 374 -2.75 24.66 22.44
N GLU A 375 -2.94 25.35 23.55
CA GLU A 375 -2.16 25.16 24.77
C GLU A 375 -2.79 24.04 25.61
N ILE A 376 -2.00 23.01 25.91
CA ILE A 376 -2.47 21.83 26.64
C ILE A 376 -2.42 22.10 28.14
N PRO A 377 -3.54 21.96 28.87
CA PRO A 377 -3.58 22.22 30.30
C PRO A 377 -2.66 21.31 31.12
N GLU A 378 -2.14 21.86 32.22
CA GLU A 378 -1.28 21.14 33.14
C GLU A 378 -2.06 20.33 34.18
N LYS A 379 -1.55 19.14 34.49
CA LYS A 379 -1.95 18.26 35.59
C LYS A 379 -0.79 17.33 35.95
N GLU A 380 -0.07 17.70 37.00
CA GLU A 380 1.16 17.04 37.49
C GLU A 380 1.10 15.51 37.61
N SER A 381 -0.04 14.92 38.02
CA SER A 381 -0.16 13.47 38.20
C SER A 381 -0.28 12.66 36.89
N THR A 382 -0.45 13.37 35.77
CA THR A 382 -0.81 12.78 34.47
C THR A 382 0.33 12.89 33.48
N THR A 383 0.52 11.85 32.68
CA THR A 383 1.38 11.88 31.48
C THR A 383 0.51 11.79 30.25
N LEU A 384 0.58 12.79 29.37
CA LEU A 384 -0.05 12.78 28.05
C LEU A 384 0.92 12.18 27.02
N GLN A 385 0.44 11.24 26.23
CA GLN A 385 1.19 10.61 25.16
C GLN A 385 0.42 10.74 23.85
N LEU A 386 0.84 11.68 22.99
CA LEU A 386 0.26 11.82 21.65
C LEU A 386 0.88 10.78 20.71
N PHE A 387 0.07 10.28 19.78
CA PHE A 387 0.45 9.21 18.88
C PHE A 387 1.60 9.63 17.96
N ASN A 388 2.61 8.79 17.82
CA ASN A 388 3.67 8.92 16.81
C ASN A 388 4.10 7.49 16.47
N TYR A 389 5.39 7.18 16.40
CA TYR A 389 5.83 5.79 16.33
C TYR A 389 5.74 5.13 17.72
N PRO A 390 5.42 3.83 17.82
CA PRO A 390 5.27 3.15 19.11
C PRO A 390 6.52 3.25 20.01
N ALA A 391 7.71 3.23 19.41
CA ALA A 391 8.99 3.38 20.11
C ALA A 391 9.34 4.84 20.47
N SER A 392 8.67 5.84 19.89
CA SER A 392 8.95 7.27 20.10
C SER A 392 7.68 8.13 20.11
N PRO A 393 6.73 7.88 21.04
CA PRO A 393 5.55 8.72 21.20
C PRO A 393 5.94 10.15 21.63
N VAL A 394 5.04 11.11 21.43
CA VAL A 394 5.22 12.46 22.00
C VAL A 394 4.78 12.40 23.45
N VAL A 395 5.73 12.50 24.38
CA VAL A 395 5.50 12.41 25.83
C VAL A 395 5.52 13.81 26.44
N LEU A 396 4.40 14.23 27.02
CA LEU A 396 4.21 15.50 27.71
C LEU A 396 3.86 15.22 29.17
N ALA A 397 4.87 15.25 30.03
CA ALA A 397 4.73 14.97 31.46
C ALA A 397 4.07 16.16 32.16
N GLY A 398 3.11 15.90 33.05
CA GLY A 398 2.40 16.95 33.77
C GLY A 398 1.33 17.64 32.93
N ASN A 399 0.90 17.06 31.80
CA ASN A 399 -0.18 17.60 30.96
C ASN A 399 -1.38 16.66 30.90
N ASN A 400 -2.57 17.22 30.69
CA ASN A 400 -3.82 16.49 30.51
C ASN A 400 -4.72 17.16 29.46
N VAL A 401 -5.62 16.36 28.88
CA VAL A 401 -6.66 16.81 27.94
C VAL A 401 -7.98 16.83 28.74
N PRO A 402 -8.55 18.01 29.10
CA PRO A 402 -9.52 18.11 30.20
C PRO A 402 -10.92 17.54 29.91
N THR A 403 -11.51 17.88 28.76
CA THR A 403 -12.96 17.65 28.53
C THR A 403 -13.41 17.63 27.06
N GLY A 404 -12.49 17.87 26.11
CA GLY A 404 -12.85 18.10 24.71
C GLY A 404 -12.80 16.90 23.75
N ALA A 405 -12.13 15.82 24.15
CA ALA A 405 -12.04 14.59 23.37
C ALA A 405 -12.97 13.53 23.95
N LEU A 406 -13.48 12.62 23.11
CA LEU A 406 -14.13 11.41 23.61
C LEU A 406 -13.07 10.59 24.36
N ALA A 407 -13.33 10.29 25.62
CA ALA A 407 -12.38 9.64 26.53
C ALA A 407 -12.84 8.23 26.88
N VAL A 408 -12.02 7.23 26.59
CA VAL A 408 -12.32 5.81 26.88
C VAL A 408 -11.32 5.27 27.90
N VAL A 409 -11.81 4.84 29.06
CA VAL A 409 -10.96 4.23 30.09
C VAL A 409 -10.67 2.78 29.71
N VAL A 410 -9.39 2.42 29.67
CA VAL A 410 -8.93 1.06 29.34
C VAL A 410 -7.97 0.52 30.40
N ALA A 411 -7.79 -0.80 30.42
CA ALA A 411 -6.87 -1.42 31.36
C ALA A 411 -5.41 -1.26 30.92
N ALA A 412 -4.59 -0.59 31.73
CA ALA A 412 -3.14 -0.59 31.65
C ALA A 412 -2.54 -0.29 33.03
N THR A 413 -1.31 -0.73 33.27
CA THR A 413 -0.60 -0.57 34.56
C THR A 413 0.57 0.41 34.48
N THR A 414 0.92 0.88 33.28
CA THR A 414 2.00 1.83 33.03
C THR A 414 1.58 2.80 31.94
N SER A 415 2.24 3.97 31.88
CA SER A 415 2.07 4.96 30.82
C SER A 415 2.39 4.38 29.44
N ALA A 416 3.55 3.73 29.29
CA ALA A 416 3.92 3.04 28.05
C ALA A 416 2.88 1.98 27.64
N GLY A 417 2.39 1.16 28.58
CA GLY A 417 1.34 0.19 28.30
C GLY A 417 0.01 0.84 27.90
N CYS A 418 -0.29 2.02 28.45
CA CYS A 418 -1.46 2.81 28.09
C CYS A 418 -1.38 3.34 26.66
N GLN A 419 -0.24 3.90 26.27
CA GLN A 419 -0.01 4.41 24.91
C GLN A 419 -0.12 3.31 23.85
N LEU A 420 0.37 2.10 24.12
CA LEU A 420 0.23 0.99 23.18
C LEU A 420 -1.23 0.52 22.96
N LYS A 421 -2.18 0.97 23.79
CA LYS A 421 -3.62 0.74 23.55
C LYS A 421 -4.22 1.73 22.56
N CYS A 422 -3.54 2.84 22.26
CA CYS A 422 -3.98 3.81 21.27
C CYS A 422 -3.67 3.30 19.86
N ILE A 423 -4.70 2.73 19.21
CA ILE A 423 -4.62 2.26 17.82
C ILE A 423 -5.49 3.19 16.95
N PRO A 424 -4.90 4.14 16.22
CA PRO A 424 -5.64 5.16 15.46
C PRO A 424 -6.64 4.56 14.46
N SER A 425 -6.23 3.51 13.75
CA SER A 425 -7.08 2.83 12.77
C SER A 425 -8.22 2.01 13.39
N ALA A 426 -8.19 1.73 14.69
CA ALA A 426 -9.26 0.99 15.38
C ALA A 426 -10.35 1.92 15.91
N THR A 427 -9.93 2.99 16.59
CA THR A 427 -10.82 3.81 17.42
C THR A 427 -10.82 5.29 17.03
N GLY A 428 -9.92 5.74 16.14
CA GLY A 428 -9.67 7.17 15.92
C GLY A 428 -8.87 7.81 17.05
N CYS A 429 -8.14 7.00 17.83
CA CYS A 429 -7.30 7.47 18.93
C CYS A 429 -6.13 8.32 18.42
N PHE A 430 -5.92 9.51 19.01
CA PHE A 430 -4.80 10.40 18.70
C PHE A 430 -3.78 10.48 19.83
N GLY A 431 -4.10 9.92 21.01
CA GLY A 431 -3.22 9.89 22.15
C GLY A 431 -3.85 9.21 23.36
N SER A 432 -3.11 9.17 24.47
CA SER A 432 -3.58 8.61 25.72
C SER A 432 -3.08 9.41 26.91
N THR A 433 -3.78 9.33 28.03
CA THR A 433 -3.33 9.85 29.31
C THR A 433 -3.22 8.73 30.34
N PHE A 434 -2.15 8.75 31.12
CA PHE A 434 -1.99 7.86 32.26
C PHE A 434 -1.87 8.68 33.55
N ASP A 435 -2.84 8.52 34.45
CA ASP A 435 -2.85 9.18 35.75
C ASP A 435 -2.25 8.25 36.81
N THR A 436 -1.07 8.63 37.31
CA THR A 436 -0.33 7.84 38.30
C THR A 436 -0.98 7.86 39.69
N ALA A 437 -1.80 8.87 39.99
CA ALA A 437 -2.49 8.97 41.28
C ALA A 437 -3.66 8.00 41.38
N THR A 438 -4.35 7.75 40.27
CA THR A 438 -5.52 6.86 40.21
C THR A 438 -5.24 5.53 39.52
N ASN A 439 -4.05 5.37 38.92
CA ASN A 439 -3.68 4.24 38.07
C ASN A 439 -4.68 4.04 36.91
N THR A 440 -5.10 5.15 36.30
CA THR A 440 -6.12 5.15 35.23
C THR A 440 -5.46 5.43 33.89
N CYS A 441 -5.72 4.57 32.92
CA CYS A 441 -5.38 4.77 31.51
C CYS A 441 -6.61 5.21 30.72
N THR A 442 -6.48 6.31 29.98
CA THR A 442 -7.55 6.88 29.17
C THR A 442 -7.07 7.08 27.74
N LEU A 443 -7.81 6.56 26.77
CA LEU A 443 -7.61 6.82 25.35
C LEU A 443 -8.35 8.09 24.94
N LEU A 444 -7.70 8.91 24.12
CA LEU A 444 -8.23 10.17 23.61
C LEU A 444 -8.64 9.96 22.15
N ILE A 445 -9.94 10.06 21.88
CA ILE A 445 -10.53 9.81 20.58
C ILE A 445 -10.96 11.14 19.95
N ALA A 446 -10.49 11.39 18.73
CA ALA A 446 -10.90 12.55 17.95
C ALA A 446 -12.24 12.27 17.26
N THR A 447 -13.10 13.29 17.20
CA THR A 447 -14.38 13.20 16.49
C THR A 447 -14.20 13.49 15.01
N PHE A 448 -15.07 12.95 14.16
CA PHE A 448 -15.06 13.26 12.73
C PHE A 448 -15.48 14.73 12.49
N ALA A 449 -14.70 15.44 11.69
CA ALA A 449 -15.00 16.80 11.25
C ALA A 449 -14.49 16.99 9.82
N ALA A 450 -15.37 17.15 8.84
CA ALA A 450 -15.03 17.00 7.43
C ALA A 450 -13.96 17.99 6.90
N SER A 451 -13.92 19.20 7.45
CA SER A 451 -13.02 20.30 7.04
C SER A 451 -11.84 20.50 7.99
N THR A 452 -11.71 19.72 9.06
CA THR A 452 -10.72 20.00 10.10
C THR A 452 -9.61 18.96 10.09
N THR A 453 -8.38 19.44 10.26
CA THR A 453 -7.20 18.62 10.47
C THR A 453 -6.63 18.89 11.86
N LEU A 454 -6.70 17.89 12.74
CA LEU A 454 -6.00 17.89 14.01
C LEU A 454 -4.52 17.57 13.79
N GLY A 455 -3.61 18.26 14.46
CA GLY A 455 -2.19 17.93 14.36
C GLY A 455 -1.40 18.23 15.62
N TRP A 456 -0.22 17.62 15.70
CA TRP A 456 0.70 17.86 16.80
C TRP A 456 2.16 17.79 16.38
N VAL A 457 2.97 18.67 16.96
CA VAL A 457 4.41 18.80 16.71
C VAL A 457 5.16 17.80 17.56
N VAL A 458 6.10 17.07 16.96
CA VAL A 458 6.96 16.13 17.67
C VAL A 458 8.12 16.90 18.30
N PRO A 459 8.29 16.87 19.64
CA PRO A 459 9.40 17.53 20.30
C PRO A 459 10.76 16.98 19.83
N ASN A 460 11.75 17.86 19.66
CA ASN A 460 13.10 17.48 19.25
C ASN A 460 13.90 16.90 20.44
N THR A 461 13.49 15.73 20.92
CA THR A 461 14.07 15.02 22.08
C THR A 461 15.04 13.91 21.69
N LEU A 462 14.90 13.34 20.50
CA LEU A 462 15.78 12.29 19.99
C LEU A 462 17.08 12.86 19.43
N ALA A 463 18.16 12.08 19.52
CA ALA A 463 19.46 12.47 18.99
C ALA A 463 19.39 12.64 17.45
N LYS A 464 20.12 13.65 16.94
CA LYS A 464 20.21 13.94 15.49
C LYS A 464 21.27 13.14 14.77
N THR A 465 22.30 12.72 15.49
CA THR A 465 23.45 11.97 14.99
C THR A 465 24.02 11.11 16.12
N VAL A 466 24.86 10.15 15.77
CA VAL A 466 25.71 9.45 16.75
C VAL A 466 26.79 10.43 17.24
N ALA A 467 26.85 10.70 18.54
CA ALA A 467 27.76 11.70 19.10
C ALA A 467 29.22 11.22 19.14
N ASN A 468 29.44 9.97 19.59
CA ASN A 468 30.76 9.35 19.71
C ASN A 468 30.69 7.91 19.16
N PRO A 469 30.74 7.71 17.84
CA PRO A 469 30.54 6.39 17.26
C PRO A 469 31.70 5.45 17.64
N SER A 470 31.36 4.29 18.20
CA SER A 470 32.33 3.20 18.41
C SER A 470 32.44 2.28 17.19
N ALA A 471 31.47 2.37 16.28
CA ALA A 471 31.41 1.58 15.05
C ALA A 471 30.89 2.40 13.87
N VAL A 472 31.29 2.01 12.66
CA VAL A 472 30.71 2.49 11.41
C VAL A 472 30.43 1.33 10.46
N ALA A 473 29.19 1.24 9.99
CA ALA A 473 28.74 0.33 8.95
C ALA A 473 28.58 1.12 7.65
N ILE A 474 29.44 0.86 6.68
CA ILE A 474 29.47 1.53 5.39
C ILE A 474 28.90 0.59 4.34
N PHE A 475 27.96 1.05 3.53
CA PHE A 475 27.33 0.35 2.43
C PHE A 475 27.69 1.08 1.14
N VAL A 476 28.45 0.46 0.26
CA VAL A 476 28.80 1.03 -1.04
C VAL A 476 28.03 0.29 -2.11
N ASN A 477 27.05 0.97 -2.69
CA ASN A 477 26.04 0.40 -3.56
C ASN A 477 26.15 0.98 -4.96
N ALA A 478 25.78 0.17 -5.96
CA ALA A 478 25.66 0.65 -7.32
C ALA A 478 24.41 1.51 -7.45
N HIS A 479 23.29 1.02 -6.89
CA HIS A 479 22.00 1.68 -6.89
C HIS A 479 21.42 1.85 -5.49
N GLN A 480 20.35 2.63 -5.43
CA GLN A 480 19.77 3.14 -4.20
C GLN A 480 19.13 2.04 -3.34
N ASP A 481 18.63 0.97 -3.93
CA ASP A 481 17.84 -0.09 -3.29
C ASP A 481 18.62 -1.39 -3.00
N ASP A 482 19.89 -1.45 -3.43
CA ASP A 482 20.72 -2.67 -3.36
C ASP A 482 20.89 -3.20 -1.93
N HIS A 483 21.13 -2.31 -0.97
CA HIS A 483 21.41 -2.70 0.41
C HIS A 483 20.13 -3.14 1.14
N GLU A 484 18.98 -2.55 0.80
CA GLU A 484 17.68 -2.98 1.27
C GLU A 484 17.31 -4.38 0.77
N LEU A 485 17.76 -4.75 -0.45
CA LEU A 485 17.54 -6.08 -1.02
C LEU A 485 18.52 -7.11 -0.48
N PHE A 486 19.82 -6.85 -0.62
CA PHE A 486 20.86 -7.88 -0.51
C PHE A 486 21.63 -7.85 0.81
N MET A 487 21.44 -6.81 1.64
CA MET A 487 22.21 -6.57 2.88
C MET A 487 21.30 -6.17 4.05
N SER A 488 20.00 -6.51 3.98
CA SER A 488 18.97 -5.96 4.87
C SER A 488 19.17 -6.30 6.35
N ALA A 489 19.68 -7.50 6.70
CA ALA A 489 19.92 -7.77 8.12
C ALA A 489 21.10 -6.95 8.68
N GLN A 490 22.12 -6.68 7.86
CA GLN A 490 23.21 -5.80 8.28
C GLN A 490 22.71 -4.37 8.50
N LEU A 491 21.74 -3.92 7.70
CA LEU A 491 21.07 -2.65 7.95
C LEU A 491 20.28 -2.69 9.26
N TYR A 492 19.45 -3.70 9.45
CA TYR A 492 18.66 -3.87 10.68
C TYR A 492 19.55 -3.80 11.93
N ASP A 493 20.62 -4.58 11.95
CA ASP A 493 21.57 -4.62 13.06
C ASP A 493 22.22 -3.24 13.29
N ALA A 494 22.63 -2.55 12.23
CA ALA A 494 23.25 -1.24 12.34
C ALA A 494 22.27 -0.16 12.83
N PHE A 495 21.02 -0.16 12.35
CA PHE A 495 19.97 0.77 12.78
C PHE A 495 19.52 0.53 14.23
N SER A 496 19.66 -0.70 14.73
CA SER A 496 19.33 -1.03 16.12
C SER A 496 20.33 -0.48 17.17
N SER A 497 21.44 0.12 16.72
CA SER A 497 22.53 0.56 17.59
C SER A 497 22.57 2.07 17.80
N VAL A 498 22.75 2.48 19.06
CA VAL A 498 22.95 3.89 19.45
C VAL A 498 24.36 4.41 19.17
N ASP A 499 25.34 3.52 19.00
CA ASP A 499 26.77 3.86 18.88
C ASP A 499 27.34 3.54 17.48
N THR A 500 26.51 3.02 16.57
CA THR A 500 26.90 2.70 15.19
C THR A 500 26.45 3.79 14.24
N LYS A 501 27.41 4.38 13.53
CA LYS A 501 27.13 5.25 12.38
C LYS A 501 26.90 4.41 11.13
N ILE A 502 25.91 4.78 10.32
CA ILE A 502 25.58 4.10 9.07
C ILE A 502 25.87 5.06 7.91
N VAL A 503 26.62 4.58 6.93
CA VAL A 503 27.01 5.39 5.76
C VAL A 503 26.64 4.63 4.50
N MET A 504 25.88 5.24 3.62
CA MET A 504 25.43 4.66 2.36
C MET A 504 25.96 5.53 1.23
N ILE A 505 26.77 4.95 0.35
CA ILE A 505 27.40 5.62 -0.78
C ILE A 505 26.86 4.99 -2.04
N TYR A 506 26.22 5.78 -2.89
CA TYR A 506 25.64 5.32 -4.15
C TYR A 506 26.50 5.81 -5.31
N THR A 507 27.13 4.89 -6.03
CA THR A 507 28.05 5.25 -7.12
C THR A 507 27.33 5.74 -8.36
N SER A 508 26.13 5.21 -8.64
CA SER A 508 25.29 5.65 -9.77
C SER A 508 24.02 6.36 -9.32
N ALA A 509 23.36 7.03 -10.26
CA ALA A 509 22.03 7.60 -10.08
C ALA A 509 20.92 6.53 -10.07
N GLY A 510 21.23 5.28 -10.48
CA GLY A 510 20.20 4.26 -10.63
C GLY A 510 19.17 4.61 -11.71
N ASP A 511 19.57 5.41 -12.70
CA ASP A 511 18.66 6.07 -13.64
C ASP A 511 18.17 5.13 -14.75
N ALA A 512 18.74 3.94 -14.94
CA ALA A 512 18.39 3.04 -16.04
C ALA A 512 18.28 3.74 -17.43
N GLY A 513 19.05 4.81 -17.65
CA GLY A 513 19.00 5.66 -18.85
C GLY A 513 17.82 6.63 -18.94
N ALA A 514 16.96 6.66 -17.93
CA ALA A 514 15.79 7.52 -17.85
C ALA A 514 16.14 8.95 -17.40
N THR A 515 15.45 9.94 -17.96
CA THR A 515 15.69 11.37 -17.71
C THR A 515 14.47 12.10 -17.13
N ASN A 516 13.46 11.33 -16.71
CA ASN A 516 12.09 11.78 -16.44
C ASN A 516 11.69 11.63 -14.96
N GLY A 517 12.63 11.80 -14.03
CA GLY A 517 12.33 11.75 -12.59
C GLY A 517 12.62 10.41 -11.91
N TRP A 518 13.00 9.38 -12.67
CA TRP A 518 13.20 8.02 -12.14
C TRP A 518 14.30 7.95 -11.07
N TRP A 519 15.47 8.54 -11.31
CA TRP A 519 16.55 8.53 -10.31
C TRP A 519 16.16 9.26 -9.02
N GLN A 520 15.41 10.36 -9.14
CA GLN A 520 14.88 11.08 -7.96
C GLN A 520 13.92 10.20 -7.17
N ALA A 521 13.06 9.43 -7.85
CA ALA A 521 12.14 8.49 -7.21
C ALA A 521 12.91 7.42 -6.43
N ARG A 522 13.98 6.86 -7.00
CA ARG A 522 14.83 5.87 -6.30
C ARG A 522 15.56 6.46 -5.08
N GLU A 523 16.06 7.69 -5.17
CA GLU A 523 16.63 8.38 -4.00
C GLU A 523 15.59 8.58 -2.90
N LEU A 524 14.36 9.00 -3.25
CA LEU A 524 13.27 9.10 -2.28
C LEU A 524 12.93 7.74 -1.66
N GLY A 525 12.96 6.67 -2.46
CA GLY A 525 12.74 5.29 -2.02
C GLY A 525 13.70 4.85 -0.92
N THR A 526 15.02 4.94 -1.15
CA THR A 526 16.01 4.54 -0.13
C THR A 526 15.96 5.42 1.12
N LEU A 527 15.69 6.72 0.95
CA LEU A 527 15.50 7.63 2.09
C LEU A 527 14.27 7.25 2.93
N ALA A 528 13.16 6.84 2.30
CA ALA A 528 11.96 6.37 3.00
C ALA A 528 12.20 5.04 3.74
N SER A 529 12.99 4.14 3.15
CA SER A 529 13.45 2.90 3.79
C SER A 529 14.26 3.17 5.07
N ALA A 530 15.34 3.97 4.95
CA ALA A 530 16.17 4.34 6.09
C ALA A 530 15.35 5.03 7.19
N GLN A 531 14.45 5.92 6.79
CA GLN A 531 13.57 6.60 7.72
C GLN A 531 12.65 5.64 8.47
N THR A 532 12.13 4.61 7.80
CA THR A 532 11.28 3.57 8.41
C THR A 532 12.05 2.81 9.50
N PHE A 533 13.32 2.50 9.30
CA PHE A 533 14.14 1.91 10.37
C PHE A 533 14.37 2.88 11.54
N VAL A 534 14.72 4.14 11.28
CA VAL A 534 14.88 5.15 12.35
C VAL A 534 13.62 5.26 13.20
N LYS A 535 12.45 5.24 12.54
CA LYS A 535 11.12 5.26 13.16
C LYS A 535 10.83 3.99 13.97
N HIS A 536 11.16 2.82 13.42
CA HIS A 536 10.99 1.52 14.06
C HIS A 536 11.77 1.42 15.38
N PHE A 537 13.05 1.82 15.40
CA PHE A 537 13.87 1.71 16.61
C PHE A 537 13.66 2.87 17.59
N GLY A 538 13.26 4.06 17.12
CA GLY A 538 12.97 5.21 17.99
C GLY A 538 14.20 5.79 18.72
N LEU A 539 15.41 5.46 18.27
CA LEU A 539 16.66 5.89 18.91
C LEU A 539 17.11 7.30 18.48
N PHE A 540 16.73 7.70 17.26
CA PHE A 540 17.15 8.95 16.63
C PHE A 540 15.98 9.64 15.96
N THR A 541 16.14 10.94 15.64
CA THR A 541 15.11 11.67 14.90
C THR A 541 15.03 11.20 13.44
N PRO A 542 13.82 10.97 12.89
CA PRO A 542 13.63 10.62 11.49
C PRO A 542 13.69 11.84 10.56
N VAL A 543 13.85 13.06 11.08
CA VAL A 543 13.89 14.29 10.28
C VAL A 543 15.14 14.29 9.39
N ARG A 544 14.91 14.44 8.08
CA ARG A 544 15.96 14.50 7.06
C ARG A 544 16.66 15.86 7.05
N TYR A 545 17.99 15.84 6.99
CA TYR A 545 18.82 17.01 6.81
C TYR A 545 19.68 16.87 5.56
N THR A 546 19.47 17.74 4.57
CA THR A 546 20.21 17.74 3.30
C THR A 546 21.29 18.82 3.31
N SER A 547 22.50 18.45 2.94
CA SER A 547 23.64 19.34 2.75
C SER A 547 24.49 18.87 1.57
N THR A 548 25.63 19.52 1.33
CA THR A 548 26.64 19.08 0.37
C THR A 548 27.99 18.94 1.04
N VAL A 549 28.84 18.06 0.49
CA VAL A 549 30.25 17.93 0.85
C VAL A 549 31.10 18.03 -0.41
N VAL A 550 32.33 18.54 -0.30
CA VAL A 550 33.28 18.59 -1.42
C VAL A 550 34.34 17.53 -1.21
N VAL A 551 34.46 16.59 -2.14
CA VAL A 551 35.42 15.49 -2.08
C VAL A 551 36.16 15.40 -3.40
N ASN A 552 37.49 15.54 -3.36
CA ASN A 552 38.38 15.52 -4.54
C ASN A 552 37.90 16.42 -5.70
N GLY A 553 37.32 17.59 -5.38
CA GLY A 553 36.82 18.54 -6.37
C GLY A 553 35.38 18.32 -6.84
N HIS A 554 34.69 17.30 -6.33
CA HIS A 554 33.28 16.99 -6.63
C HIS A 554 32.36 17.41 -5.48
N VAL A 555 31.22 18.02 -5.80
CA VAL A 555 30.20 18.42 -4.83
C VAL A 555 29.15 17.31 -4.72
N ILE A 556 29.14 16.61 -3.60
CA ILE A 556 28.30 15.43 -3.37
C ILE A 556 27.15 15.81 -2.44
N THR A 557 25.92 15.41 -2.82
CA THR A 557 24.74 15.58 -1.98
C THR A 557 24.83 14.62 -0.80
N LYS A 558 24.69 15.16 0.41
CA LYS A 558 24.67 14.41 1.67
C LYS A 558 23.29 14.55 2.32
N VAL A 559 22.64 13.44 2.65
CA VAL A 559 21.41 13.45 3.45
C VAL A 559 21.67 12.69 4.74
N THR A 560 21.35 13.30 5.88
CA THR A 560 21.49 12.67 7.20
C THR A 560 20.12 12.52 7.85
N MET A 561 19.85 11.38 8.46
CA MET A 561 18.70 11.16 9.34
C MET A 561 19.11 10.21 10.46
N GLY A 562 19.14 10.73 11.69
CA GLY A 562 19.62 9.98 12.85
C GLY A 562 21.04 9.44 12.67
N ASN A 563 21.22 8.13 12.81
CA ASN A 563 22.51 7.48 12.61
C ASN A 563 22.83 7.14 11.14
N ALA A 564 21.94 7.41 10.18
CA ALA A 564 22.15 7.15 8.76
C ALA A 564 22.58 8.38 7.96
N ILE A 565 23.57 8.16 7.09
CA ILE A 565 24.15 9.16 6.20
C ILE A 565 24.14 8.60 4.77
N HIS A 566 23.54 9.33 3.84
CA HIS A 566 23.46 8.99 2.43
C HIS A 566 24.32 9.95 1.60
N TYR A 567 25.15 9.41 0.70
CA TYR A 567 25.97 10.14 -0.27
C TYR A 567 25.57 9.76 -1.69
N PHE A 568 25.03 10.73 -2.43
CA PHE A 568 24.57 10.52 -3.81
C PHE A 568 25.56 11.09 -4.81
N LEU A 569 26.34 10.22 -5.49
CA LEU A 569 27.29 10.64 -6.53
C LEU A 569 26.60 10.89 -7.88
N ARG A 570 25.46 10.25 -8.13
CA ARG A 570 24.56 10.49 -9.28
C ARG A 570 25.21 10.33 -10.65
N LEU A 571 26.22 9.47 -10.80
CA LEU A 571 26.73 9.13 -12.12
C LEU A 571 25.66 8.37 -12.92
N PRO A 572 25.41 8.72 -14.19
CA PRO A 572 24.48 7.94 -15.00
C PRO A 572 24.99 6.51 -15.14
N GLU A 573 24.11 5.52 -15.06
CA GLU A 573 24.46 4.10 -15.16
C GLU A 573 25.28 3.79 -16.42
N ALA A 574 24.84 4.30 -17.57
CA ALA A 574 25.55 4.15 -18.84
C ALA A 574 26.95 4.81 -18.80
N GLY A 575 27.06 5.97 -18.15
CA GLY A 575 28.33 6.67 -17.99
C GLY A 575 29.28 5.93 -17.06
N MET A 576 28.77 5.40 -15.95
CA MET A 576 29.54 4.57 -15.02
C MET A 576 30.04 3.29 -15.71
N ALA A 577 29.19 2.60 -16.47
CA ALA A 577 29.57 1.39 -17.21
C ALA A 577 30.67 1.67 -18.27
N MET A 578 30.64 2.85 -18.89
CA MET A 578 31.61 3.26 -19.91
C MET A 578 32.86 3.93 -19.33
N LEU A 579 32.90 4.22 -18.02
CA LEU A 579 33.97 4.96 -17.35
C LEU A 579 35.40 4.42 -17.57
N PRO A 580 35.64 3.11 -17.78
CA PRO A 580 36.96 2.61 -18.14
C PRO A 580 37.50 3.11 -19.48
N THR A 581 36.63 3.64 -20.36
CA THR A 581 36.98 4.06 -21.73
C THR A 581 36.52 5.48 -22.08
N GLN A 582 35.58 6.06 -21.31
CA GLN A 582 35.00 7.37 -21.58
C GLN A 582 34.76 8.11 -20.27
N THR A 583 35.00 9.41 -20.26
CA THR A 583 34.71 10.25 -19.09
C THR A 583 33.19 10.34 -18.85
N THR A 584 32.78 10.51 -17.59
CA THR A 584 31.37 10.78 -17.26
C THR A 584 31.25 11.87 -16.19
N ALA A 585 30.03 12.35 -15.94
CA ALA A 585 29.75 13.34 -14.91
C ALA A 585 28.39 13.04 -14.25
N PRO A 586 28.17 13.51 -13.01
CA PRO A 586 26.88 13.40 -12.36
C PRO A 586 25.76 14.04 -13.20
N ILE A 587 24.59 13.39 -13.22
CA ILE A 587 23.43 13.88 -14.00
C ILE A 587 23.01 15.29 -13.58
N ASP A 588 23.15 15.63 -12.29
CA ASP A 588 22.83 16.94 -11.73
C ASP A 588 23.99 17.96 -11.81
N LYS A 589 25.21 17.52 -12.15
CA LYS A 589 26.42 18.36 -12.21
C LYS A 589 27.28 18.01 -13.43
N PRO A 590 26.84 18.35 -14.66
CA PRO A 590 27.51 17.93 -15.89
C PRO A 590 28.91 18.53 -16.09
N SER A 591 29.31 19.53 -15.30
CA SER A 591 30.66 20.11 -15.30
C SER A 591 31.66 19.37 -14.41
N GLU A 592 31.21 18.49 -13.53
CA GLU A 592 32.05 17.75 -12.58
C GLU A 592 32.49 16.41 -13.18
N ILE A 593 33.50 16.46 -14.05
CA ILE A 593 33.95 15.32 -14.85
C ILE A 593 34.77 14.33 -14.02
N TYR A 594 34.34 13.08 -14.00
CA TYR A 594 35.14 11.92 -13.63
C TYR A 594 35.87 11.42 -14.88
N THR A 595 37.20 11.51 -14.86
CA THR A 595 38.04 11.21 -16.03
C THR A 595 38.18 9.71 -16.32
N ASP A 596 38.13 8.90 -15.27
CA ASP A 596 38.35 7.46 -15.33
C ASP A 596 37.86 6.81 -14.02
N LEU A 597 38.04 5.48 -13.93
CA LEU A 597 37.66 4.71 -12.75
C LEU A 597 38.50 5.07 -11.51
N ALA A 598 39.74 5.54 -11.67
CA ALA A 598 40.59 5.93 -10.54
C ALA A 598 40.03 7.21 -9.87
N ALA A 599 39.59 8.20 -10.66
CA ALA A 599 38.94 9.39 -10.12
C ALA A 599 37.69 9.05 -9.29
N LEU A 600 36.86 8.09 -9.76
CA LEU A 600 35.70 7.61 -8.99
C LEU A 600 36.13 6.85 -7.73
N THR A 601 37.16 6.00 -7.84
CA THR A 601 37.72 5.26 -6.71
C THR A 601 38.22 6.20 -5.63
N ASP A 602 38.97 7.24 -6.00
CA ASP A 602 39.50 8.23 -5.07
C ASP A 602 38.38 8.93 -4.31
N VAL A 603 37.27 9.30 -4.97
CA VAL A 603 36.12 9.93 -4.31
C VAL A 603 35.47 8.99 -3.28
N VAL A 604 35.16 7.75 -3.68
CA VAL A 604 34.52 6.77 -2.80
C VAL A 604 35.43 6.42 -1.61
N ILE A 605 36.72 6.19 -1.86
CA ILE A 605 37.69 5.88 -0.80
C ILE A 605 37.89 7.08 0.14
N SER A 606 37.94 8.31 -0.38
CA SER A 606 38.00 9.52 0.45
C SER A 606 36.77 9.64 1.38
N LEU A 607 35.57 9.31 0.90
CA LEU A 607 34.36 9.27 1.74
C LEU A 607 34.47 8.18 2.83
N ILE A 608 34.88 6.96 2.46
CA ILE A 608 35.07 5.86 3.42
C ILE A 608 36.06 6.27 4.51
N LYS A 609 37.21 6.83 4.14
CA LYS A 609 38.23 7.31 5.10
C LYS A 609 37.69 8.40 6.00
N SER A 610 37.01 9.39 5.43
CA SER A 610 36.45 10.49 6.21
C SER A 610 35.45 10.00 7.25
N GLU A 611 34.63 9.02 6.89
CA GLU A 611 33.61 8.49 7.81
C GLU A 611 34.15 7.42 8.78
N ALA A 612 35.24 6.73 8.45
CA ALA A 612 35.88 5.76 9.33
C ALA A 612 36.89 6.36 10.31
N SER A 613 37.33 7.60 10.08
CA SER A 613 38.38 8.25 10.87
C SER A 613 38.12 8.23 12.39
N GLY A 614 39.06 7.67 13.15
CA GLY A 614 39.02 7.49 14.60
C GLY A 614 38.21 6.31 15.12
N ILE A 615 37.65 5.45 14.25
CA ILE A 615 36.73 4.36 14.61
C ILE A 615 37.42 2.98 14.50
N SER A 616 37.36 2.22 15.59
CA SER A 616 37.99 0.88 15.68
C SER A 616 37.18 -0.27 15.09
N ASN A 617 35.88 -0.08 14.89
CA ASN A 617 35.01 -1.08 14.27
C ASN A 617 34.44 -0.51 12.97
N THR A 618 35.22 -0.62 11.89
CA THR A 618 34.84 -0.16 10.55
C THR A 618 34.53 -1.36 9.67
N VAL A 619 33.27 -1.47 9.22
CA VAL A 619 32.81 -2.54 8.33
C VAL A 619 32.30 -1.92 7.03
N VAL A 620 32.82 -2.37 5.90
CA VAL A 620 32.41 -1.97 4.55
C VAL A 620 31.70 -3.14 3.87
N ASN A 621 30.40 -3.00 3.65
CA ASN A 621 29.55 -3.94 2.93
C ASN A 621 29.38 -3.46 1.48
N THR A 622 29.61 -4.35 0.51
CA THR A 622 29.45 -4.02 -0.91
C THR A 622 29.16 -5.28 -1.73
N HIS A 623 29.04 -5.11 -3.04
CA HIS A 623 28.73 -6.15 -4.01
C HIS A 623 29.90 -7.11 -4.22
N GLN A 624 29.64 -8.42 -4.28
CA GLN A 624 30.62 -9.34 -4.83
C GLN A 624 30.78 -9.07 -6.34
N PHE A 625 31.98 -9.32 -6.86
CA PHE A 625 32.37 -8.92 -8.22
C PHE A 625 33.08 -10.01 -9.03
N ILE A 626 33.16 -11.24 -8.50
CA ILE A 626 33.84 -12.34 -9.19
C ILE A 626 32.86 -12.99 -10.18
N ASP A 627 31.64 -13.27 -9.73
CA ASP A 627 30.59 -13.87 -10.57
C ASP A 627 29.49 -12.84 -10.84
N THR A 628 29.73 -11.99 -11.82
CA THR A 628 28.94 -10.80 -12.12
C THR A 628 27.47 -11.10 -12.41
N ASP A 629 26.55 -10.50 -11.65
CA ASP A 629 25.13 -10.44 -12.04
C ASP A 629 24.93 -9.37 -13.12
N HIS A 630 25.43 -8.16 -12.89
CA HIS A 630 25.58 -7.15 -13.91
C HIS A 630 26.73 -6.18 -13.62
N VAL A 631 27.10 -5.41 -14.64
CA VAL A 631 28.36 -4.66 -14.69
C VAL A 631 28.52 -3.65 -13.54
N LEU A 632 27.46 -2.97 -13.11
CA LEU A 632 27.57 -1.91 -12.11
C LEU A 632 27.83 -2.47 -10.70
N HIS A 633 27.21 -3.60 -10.33
CA HIS A 633 27.51 -4.31 -9.08
C HIS A 633 28.98 -4.74 -9.05
N ALA A 634 29.44 -5.43 -10.10
CA ALA A 634 30.83 -5.87 -10.18
C ALA A 634 31.84 -4.71 -10.19
N MET A 635 31.54 -3.61 -10.89
CA MET A 635 32.38 -2.41 -10.88
C MET A 635 32.46 -1.78 -9.48
N THR A 636 31.33 -1.65 -8.79
CA THR A 636 31.26 -1.08 -7.44
C THR A 636 32.05 -1.91 -6.44
N GLY A 637 31.81 -3.23 -6.40
CA GLY A 637 32.51 -4.14 -5.52
C GLY A 637 34.03 -4.15 -5.75
N ARG A 638 34.44 -4.16 -7.03
CA ARG A 638 35.85 -4.16 -7.40
C ARG A 638 36.54 -2.84 -7.09
N LEU A 639 35.86 -1.72 -7.29
CA LEU A 639 36.36 -0.39 -6.95
C LEU A 639 36.66 -0.30 -5.45
N VAL A 640 35.75 -0.77 -4.60
CA VAL A 640 35.95 -0.81 -3.15
C VAL A 640 37.11 -1.73 -2.77
N SER A 641 37.13 -2.95 -3.32
CA SER A 641 38.19 -3.94 -3.05
C SER A 641 39.58 -3.43 -3.39
N ASN A 642 39.76 -2.89 -4.60
CA ASN A 642 41.04 -2.34 -5.04
C ASN A 642 41.42 -1.10 -4.23
N GLY A 643 40.49 -0.16 -4.04
CA GLY A 643 40.76 1.08 -3.35
C GLY A 643 41.13 0.89 -1.88
N ILE A 644 40.48 -0.05 -1.17
CA ILE A 644 40.87 -0.40 0.20
C ILE A 644 42.23 -1.11 0.22
N ALA A 645 42.51 -2.01 -0.74
CA ALA A 645 43.80 -2.71 -0.80
C ALA A 645 44.98 -1.77 -1.08
N GLU A 646 44.76 -0.68 -1.81
CA GLU A 646 45.77 0.34 -2.12
C GLU A 646 45.94 1.38 -0.99
N ASP A 647 44.91 1.62 -0.17
CA ASP A 647 45.01 2.52 0.97
C ASP A 647 45.66 1.85 2.19
N ALA A 648 46.82 2.38 2.61
CA ALA A 648 47.62 1.79 3.67
C ALA A 648 46.92 1.74 5.04
N ILE A 649 45.96 2.64 5.31
CA ILE A 649 45.22 2.71 6.57
C ILE A 649 44.02 1.78 6.50
N LEU A 650 43.15 1.97 5.50
CA LEU A 650 41.91 1.18 5.39
C LEU A 650 42.20 -0.32 5.26
N ARG A 651 43.25 -0.72 4.53
CA ARG A 651 43.64 -2.13 4.44
C ARG A 651 43.88 -2.79 5.79
N GLN A 652 44.28 -2.01 6.81
CA GLN A 652 44.55 -2.54 8.15
C GLN A 652 43.32 -2.53 9.03
N CYS A 653 42.42 -1.55 8.89
CA CYS A 653 41.36 -1.28 9.86
C CYS A 653 39.92 -1.48 9.36
N ALA A 654 39.69 -1.61 8.05
CA ALA A 654 38.35 -1.75 7.48
C ALA A 654 38.04 -3.20 7.08
N THR A 655 37.16 -3.87 7.83
CA THR A 655 36.64 -5.20 7.46
C THR A 655 35.75 -5.04 6.22
N GLN A 656 35.90 -5.94 5.25
CA GLN A 656 35.15 -5.90 4.00
C GLN A 656 34.23 -7.12 3.91
N ASN A 657 32.96 -6.90 3.59
CA ASN A 657 31.97 -7.95 3.32
C ASN A 657 31.43 -7.79 1.90
N TYR A 658 31.46 -8.87 1.14
CA TYR A 658 30.95 -8.91 -0.22
C TYR A 658 29.69 -9.75 -0.28
N PHE A 659 28.58 -9.16 -0.68
CA PHE A 659 27.28 -9.83 -0.77
C PHE A 659 26.96 -10.21 -2.20
N TRP A 660 26.28 -11.33 -2.34
CA TRP A 660 25.64 -11.72 -3.58
C TRP A 660 24.44 -10.82 -3.88
N GLY A 661 24.28 -10.45 -5.15
CA GLY A 661 23.13 -9.76 -5.68
C GLY A 661 22.14 -10.73 -6.31
N TYR A 662 21.82 -10.54 -7.60
CA TYR A 662 20.78 -11.30 -8.28
C TYR A 662 21.11 -12.77 -8.55
N GLN A 663 22.34 -13.23 -8.28
CA GLN A 663 22.77 -14.61 -8.52
C GLN A 663 21.97 -15.62 -7.68
N HIS A 664 21.52 -15.22 -6.50
CA HIS A 664 20.82 -16.09 -5.52
C HIS A 664 19.37 -15.67 -5.29
N TRP A 665 18.80 -14.88 -6.20
CA TRP A 665 17.53 -14.19 -5.98
C TRP A 665 16.28 -15.12 -5.98
N LEU A 666 16.41 -16.38 -6.43
CA LEU A 666 15.37 -17.42 -6.35
C LEU A 666 15.71 -18.55 -5.37
N ASP A 667 16.81 -18.44 -4.64
CA ASP A 667 17.20 -19.46 -3.66
C ASP A 667 16.21 -19.49 -2.49
N ASP A 668 16.38 -20.41 -1.54
CA ASP A 668 15.51 -20.46 -0.37
C ASP A 668 15.74 -19.25 0.55
N VAL A 669 14.65 -18.62 1.02
CA VAL A 669 14.69 -17.55 2.03
C VAL A 669 15.58 -17.97 3.20
N ASN A 670 16.61 -17.17 3.48
CA ASN A 670 17.63 -17.49 4.47
C ASN A 670 17.71 -16.47 5.63
N MET A 671 17.07 -15.30 5.47
CA MET A 671 16.90 -14.36 6.58
C MET A 671 15.94 -14.94 7.62
N ILE A 672 16.20 -14.60 8.89
CA ILE A 672 15.39 -15.03 10.03
C ILE A 672 14.81 -13.77 10.68
N ASN A 673 13.64 -13.88 11.30
CA ASN A 673 13.07 -12.77 12.09
C ASN A 673 13.98 -12.36 13.26
N PRO A 674 14.04 -11.07 13.63
CA PRO A 674 13.23 -9.95 13.11
C PRO A 674 13.54 -9.37 11.71
N PRO A 675 14.79 -9.35 11.19
CA PRO A 675 15.09 -8.61 9.96
C PRO A 675 14.34 -9.13 8.72
N LEU A 676 13.95 -10.41 8.67
CA LEU A 676 13.11 -10.95 7.59
C LEU A 676 11.78 -10.18 7.43
N ASN A 677 11.03 -9.99 8.51
CA ASN A 677 9.77 -9.25 8.47
C ASN A 677 10.00 -7.76 8.23
N GLU A 678 11.01 -7.17 8.89
CA GLU A 678 11.26 -5.73 8.79
C GLU A 678 11.79 -5.29 7.42
N GLN A 679 12.48 -6.18 6.68
CA GLN A 679 12.83 -5.94 5.28
C GLN A 679 11.58 -5.65 4.43
N ARG A 680 10.46 -6.32 4.71
CA ARG A 680 9.22 -6.10 3.96
C ARG A 680 8.62 -4.72 4.26
N HIS A 681 8.70 -4.27 5.52
CA HIS A 681 8.22 -2.95 5.91
C HIS A 681 9.03 -1.82 5.25
N ILE A 682 10.37 -1.91 5.26
CA ILE A 682 11.20 -0.89 4.60
C ILE A 682 11.04 -0.94 3.07
N TRP A 683 10.90 -2.14 2.48
CA TRP A 683 10.72 -2.30 1.04
C TRP A 683 9.39 -1.72 0.58
N TRP A 684 8.36 -1.86 1.42
CA TRP A 684 7.09 -1.22 1.20
C TRP A 684 7.18 0.31 1.25
N ALA A 685 7.84 0.89 2.26
CA ALA A 685 8.05 2.34 2.33
C ALA A 685 8.83 2.88 1.12
N LEU A 686 9.84 2.13 0.66
CA LEU A 686 10.58 2.41 -0.57
C LEU A 686 9.66 2.41 -1.78
N ASN A 687 8.86 1.34 -1.95
CA ASN A 687 7.93 1.21 -3.06
C ASN A 687 6.93 2.37 -3.09
N LEU A 688 6.35 2.73 -1.95
CA LEU A 688 5.38 3.81 -1.85
C LEU A 688 5.99 5.15 -2.25
N ALA A 689 7.19 5.47 -1.75
CA ALA A 689 7.88 6.71 -2.09
C ALA A 689 8.23 6.78 -3.59
N VAL A 690 8.62 5.65 -4.19
CA VAL A 690 8.88 5.56 -5.63
C VAL A 690 7.59 5.77 -6.43
N VAL A 691 6.51 5.05 -6.13
CA VAL A 691 5.23 5.15 -6.85
C VAL A 691 4.62 6.55 -6.73
N GLN A 692 4.74 7.21 -5.57
CA GLN A 692 4.26 8.59 -5.41
C GLN A 692 4.99 9.58 -6.33
N GLN A 693 6.29 9.40 -6.53
CA GLN A 693 7.11 10.26 -7.39
C GLN A 693 7.07 9.84 -8.87
N TYR A 694 6.87 8.55 -9.13
CA TYR A 694 6.92 7.91 -10.44
C TYR A 694 5.83 6.80 -10.51
N PRO A 695 4.56 7.17 -10.75
CA PRO A 695 3.40 6.28 -10.61
C PRO A 695 3.44 5.02 -11.48
N ASP A 696 4.11 5.11 -12.63
CA ASP A 696 4.26 4.02 -13.59
C ASP A 696 5.48 3.14 -13.32
N SER A 697 6.01 3.10 -12.09
CA SER A 697 7.03 2.13 -11.69
C SER A 697 6.89 1.75 -10.23
N SER A 698 6.86 0.44 -9.97
CA SER A 698 6.70 -0.11 -8.63
C SER A 698 7.78 -1.16 -8.38
N PRO A 699 8.79 -0.84 -7.54
CA PRO A 699 9.84 -1.76 -7.13
C PRO A 699 9.33 -3.05 -6.49
N TRP A 700 8.09 -3.04 -5.98
CA TRP A 700 7.46 -4.26 -5.45
C TRP A 700 7.37 -5.35 -6.53
N TYR A 701 6.88 -5.04 -7.72
CA TYR A 701 6.67 -6.07 -8.75
C TYR A 701 7.97 -6.70 -9.25
N ASP A 702 9.04 -5.92 -9.29
CA ASP A 702 10.32 -6.36 -9.82
C ASP A 702 11.15 -7.12 -8.78
N HIS A 703 11.03 -6.76 -7.49
CA HIS A 703 11.96 -7.24 -6.48
C HIS A 703 11.33 -7.94 -5.27
N CYS A 704 10.00 -8.00 -5.14
CA CYS A 704 9.35 -8.68 -4.00
C CYS A 704 9.77 -10.15 -3.83
N GLN A 705 10.21 -10.79 -4.91
CA GLN A 705 10.71 -12.17 -4.93
C GLN A 705 12.04 -12.32 -4.20
N VAL A 706 12.85 -11.27 -4.15
CA VAL A 706 14.17 -11.28 -3.54
C VAL A 706 14.06 -11.15 -2.01
N LEU A 707 12.96 -10.59 -1.51
CA LEU A 707 12.78 -10.34 -0.08
C LEU A 707 12.95 -11.63 0.73
N GLY A 708 13.69 -11.52 1.83
CA GLY A 708 14.12 -12.59 2.72
C GLY A 708 15.44 -13.25 2.34
N ARG A 709 16.13 -12.76 1.30
CA ARG A 709 17.38 -13.34 0.80
C ARG A 709 18.53 -12.36 0.94
N GLN A 710 19.55 -12.76 1.66
CA GLN A 710 20.85 -12.08 1.68
C GLN A 710 21.93 -13.16 1.75
N TYR A 711 22.97 -13.11 0.92
CA TYR A 711 24.02 -14.12 0.98
C TYR A 711 25.38 -13.45 1.00
N LEU A 712 26.15 -13.72 2.06
CA LEU A 712 27.52 -13.28 2.17
C LEU A 712 28.39 -14.19 1.28
N ALA A 713 29.03 -13.61 0.27
CA ALA A 713 29.91 -14.32 -0.66
C ALA A 713 31.30 -14.54 -0.05
N SER A 714 31.86 -13.49 0.53
CA SER A 714 33.17 -13.52 1.17
C SER A 714 33.35 -12.35 2.12
N SER A 715 34.33 -12.48 3.02
CA SER A 715 34.77 -11.41 3.92
C SER A 715 36.29 -11.33 3.96
N ILE A 716 36.80 -10.12 4.16
CA ILE A 716 38.20 -9.83 4.46
C ILE A 716 38.23 -9.11 5.81
N GLU A 717 38.64 -9.83 6.85
CA GLU A 717 38.73 -9.27 8.20
C GLU A 717 39.88 -8.27 8.32
N ALA A 718 39.62 -7.21 9.06
CA ALA A 718 40.60 -6.20 9.44
C ALA A 718 40.54 -5.94 10.95
N SER A 719 41.56 -5.28 11.49
CA SER A 719 41.62 -4.98 12.93
C SER A 719 42.42 -3.71 13.19
N GLY A 720 41.93 -2.89 14.12
CA GLY A 720 42.61 -1.67 14.52
C GLY A 720 41.72 -0.45 14.31
N THR A 721 42.28 0.72 14.56
CA THR A 721 41.57 2.00 14.47
C THR A 721 41.88 2.64 13.14
N CYS A 722 40.83 2.80 12.31
CA CYS A 722 40.82 3.86 11.31
C CYS A 722 40.73 5.20 12.06
#